data_AF-A0A8S1T665-F1
#
_entry.id   AF-A0A8S1T665-F1
#
_cell.length_a   1.000
_cell.length_b   1.000
_cell.length_c   1.000
_cell.angle_alpha   90.00
_cell.angle_beta   90.00
_cell.angle_gamma   90.00
#
_symmetry.space_group_name_H-M   'P 1'
#
loop_
_entity.id
_entity.type
_entity.pdbx_description
1 polymer ?
#
loop_
_entity_poly.entity_id
_entity_poly.type
_entity_poly.pdbx_seq_one_letter_code
_entity_poly.pdbx_strand_id
1 'polypeptide(L)'
;MNIFQIASKTFSHIRSRPQSGIIYDTKKLEKVSPNGLKMLIPGVGEQNDLDKFVLKPSPNKFRTLSTRKTNLINDSSVTQSKTNHTEIVKNSPVVQDLSKKIPVNMAKDKDDLYAETVYLKDIINKLTQENYDLKAKMRFLNKNTERMQTVVQNVGGYLQQKYVADKQDLALMTKLGISENLLTITLKKQIKELRTMIKQQNEEIQNLKHDIKYTKIQELEKEINVYQEETLRLRTLLEQSQRNEQIYQMTHDFNQFEEKFYIQMQIINSLKQENSFYQGQISIEQEEKFKLQNQIDTDQKVLNKQKQVIDDLQQTLKDKLAYIDGLQEELDAYKDTNQNLIQKANKLDNNQLRIIGLVKIEQELRKELQQKTRDIEYLDKTTTELKQKLNEKSSMEAKIKDQLQEELKKLKLAYEELDEKYKHLLLINAQSRLKETVPSIQHKLAPTAATLNIKTQRPLNQNNTPDSINQDKNQQQQKFKVIKKDDVEHLGLELNYRLRTKKITLPDAIERYLFDNKNKKTGEIKLKEISERLQREPFLLIDEDSALLVARYLTEDNSQEFVVYNDQLTQSTTIVRSILQKLVGNFEIMTVEIETQKTKEITQVISKYKNSLKQYFDQLPSKYEGLLERKQIIETFEYMDIDLTTEQYDFLFLRLFSYSNNTQIFPYIRIFEIFQEIQIERIDSDKKKKSRKKDFKDQVDNKNKKVEIFTRRQSMELAN
;
A
#
# COMPACT_ATOMS: atom_id res chain seq x y z
N MET A 1 52.91 -18.77 43.54
CA MET A 1 52.65 -20.12 42.98
C MET A 1 52.29 -19.97 41.51
N ASN A 2 52.67 -20.95 40.69
CA ASN A 2 52.56 -21.08 39.21
C ASN A 2 51.50 -20.18 38.54
N ILE A 3 51.81 -19.33 37.55
CA ILE A 3 52.38 -19.62 36.21
C ILE A 3 51.48 -20.55 35.38
N PHE A 4 50.86 -20.01 34.32
CA PHE A 4 51.10 -20.49 32.95
C PHE A 4 50.63 -19.48 31.89
N GLN A 5 51.50 -19.16 30.94
CA GLN A 5 51.14 -18.60 29.63
C GLN A 5 51.19 -19.75 28.60
N ILE A 6 50.22 -19.84 27.70
CA ILE A 6 50.41 -20.54 26.42
C ILE A 6 49.87 -19.62 25.32
N ALA A 7 50.56 -19.59 24.18
CA ALA A 7 50.26 -18.68 23.09
C ALA A 7 50.40 -19.34 21.71
N SER A 8 49.62 -18.79 20.78
CA SER A 8 49.96 -18.64 19.35
C SER A 8 49.76 -19.82 18.37
N LYS A 9 49.72 -19.37 17.09
CA LYS A 9 49.97 -20.08 15.82
C LYS A 9 48.88 -20.95 15.16
N THR A 10 48.05 -20.24 14.38
CA THR A 10 47.96 -20.34 12.89
C THR A 10 47.79 -21.70 12.21
N PHE A 11 46.78 -21.78 11.34
CA PHE A 11 46.93 -22.33 9.99
C PHE A 11 46.20 -21.45 8.95
N SER A 12 46.53 -21.60 7.67
CA SER A 12 46.16 -20.64 6.61
C SER A 12 45.75 -21.28 5.29
N HIS A 13 45.10 -20.47 4.44
CA HIS A 13 44.67 -20.71 3.04
C HIS A 13 43.42 -21.59 2.81
N ILE A 14 42.48 -21.03 2.04
CA ILE A 14 42.07 -21.60 0.74
C ILE A 14 41.70 -20.44 -0.21
N ARG A 15 41.61 -20.71 -1.52
CA ARG A 15 41.82 -19.74 -2.61
C ARG A 15 40.61 -18.87 -2.97
N SER A 16 40.93 -17.67 -3.48
CA SER A 16 40.06 -16.79 -4.25
C SER A 16 39.68 -17.32 -5.65
N ARG A 17 38.51 -16.93 -6.17
CA ARG A 17 38.34 -16.38 -7.53
C ARG A 17 37.02 -15.60 -7.67
N PRO A 18 36.90 -14.63 -8.61
CA PRO A 18 35.76 -13.73 -8.71
C PRO A 18 34.79 -14.04 -9.86
N GLN A 19 33.58 -13.46 -9.79
CA GLN A 19 32.66 -13.21 -10.90
C GLN A 19 32.18 -11.75 -10.76
N SER A 20 32.67 -10.84 -11.60
CA SER A 20 32.12 -10.45 -12.91
C SER A 20 30.90 -9.52 -12.79
N GLY A 21 31.18 -8.21 -12.68
CA GLY A 21 30.13 -7.20 -12.79
C GLY A 21 29.66 -7.05 -14.24
N ILE A 22 28.37 -6.75 -14.42
CA ILE A 22 27.78 -6.40 -15.71
C ILE A 22 27.46 -4.91 -15.70
N ILE A 23 28.07 -4.18 -16.64
CA ILE A 23 27.77 -2.78 -16.92
C ILE A 23 26.58 -2.76 -17.89
N TYR A 24 25.53 -2.03 -17.57
CA TYR A 24 24.54 -1.61 -18.56
C TYR A 24 24.69 -0.12 -18.82
N ASP A 25 25.17 0.20 -20.02
CA ASP A 25 25.45 1.56 -20.48
C ASP A 25 24.18 2.25 -21.00
N THR A 26 24.11 3.56 -20.83
CA THR A 26 22.97 4.39 -21.20
C THR A 26 23.20 5.07 -22.54
N LYS A 27 22.40 4.74 -23.57
CA LYS A 27 21.85 5.63 -24.63
C LYS A 27 21.33 4.84 -25.84
N LYS A 28 20.05 5.05 -26.19
CA LYS A 28 19.67 5.90 -27.34
C LYS A 28 18.16 6.12 -27.38
N LEU A 29 17.74 7.27 -27.91
CA LEU A 29 16.36 7.48 -28.37
C LEU A 29 16.26 7.03 -29.83
N GLU A 30 15.10 6.54 -30.24
CA GLU A 30 14.62 6.74 -31.61
C GLU A 30 13.08 6.80 -31.63
N LYS A 31 12.51 7.45 -32.65
CA LYS A 31 11.07 7.75 -32.76
C LYS A 31 10.41 6.85 -33.80
N VAL A 32 9.24 6.29 -33.51
CA VAL A 32 8.31 5.75 -34.53
C VAL A 32 6.88 6.18 -34.17
N SER A 33 6.10 6.55 -35.19
CA SER A 33 4.69 7.00 -35.05
C SER A 33 3.71 5.85 -34.79
N PRO A 34 2.52 6.14 -34.21
CA PRO A 34 1.46 5.17 -34.06
C PRO A 34 0.76 4.90 -35.40
N ASN A 35 0.37 3.64 -35.64
CA ASN A 35 -0.65 3.28 -36.62
C ASN A 35 -1.46 2.09 -36.10
N GLY A 36 -2.78 2.15 -36.25
CA GLY A 36 -3.69 1.36 -35.42
C GLY A 36 -3.96 -0.07 -35.89
N LEU A 37 -4.36 -0.92 -34.95
CA LEU A 37 -5.21 -2.09 -35.21
C LEU A 37 -6.59 -1.86 -34.59
N LYS A 38 -7.64 -1.92 -35.41
CA LYS A 38 -9.00 -2.21 -34.93
C LYS A 38 -9.11 -3.73 -34.78
N MET A 39 -9.51 -4.22 -33.62
CA MET A 39 -10.07 -5.57 -33.48
C MET A 39 -11.59 -5.46 -33.26
N LEU A 40 -12.36 -6.28 -33.99
CA LEU A 40 -13.80 -6.38 -33.79
C LEU A 40 -14.08 -7.23 -32.55
N ILE A 41 -15.13 -6.87 -31.81
CA ILE A 41 -15.77 -7.75 -30.82
C ILE A 41 -17.17 -8.07 -31.37
N PRO A 42 -17.47 -9.31 -31.77
CA PRO A 42 -18.84 -9.74 -32.04
C PRO A 42 -19.58 -9.94 -30.71
N GLY A 43 -20.84 -9.50 -30.66
CA GLY A 43 -21.62 -9.47 -29.42
C GLY A 43 -22.32 -10.77 -29.05
N VAL A 44 -22.55 -10.93 -27.75
CA VAL A 44 -23.55 -11.79 -27.10
C VAL A 44 -24.08 -10.93 -25.93
N GLY A 45 -25.36 -10.87 -25.59
CA GLY A 45 -26.54 -11.58 -26.08
C GLY A 45 -27.54 -11.59 -24.91
N GLU A 46 -28.76 -11.12 -25.13
CA GLU A 46 -29.69 -10.79 -24.05
C GLU A 46 -30.25 -12.04 -23.35
N GLN A 47 -30.26 -12.03 -22.01
CA GLN A 47 -31.36 -12.55 -21.19
C GLN A 47 -31.16 -12.19 -19.71
N ASN A 48 -32.11 -11.44 -19.16
CA ASN A 48 -32.22 -11.13 -17.72
C ASN A 48 -33.69 -10.80 -17.43
N ASP A 49 -34.44 -11.75 -16.88
CA ASP A 49 -35.65 -11.44 -16.11
C ASP A 49 -36.07 -12.63 -15.24
N LEU A 50 -36.77 -12.34 -14.14
CA LEU A 50 -37.18 -13.28 -13.08
C LEU A 50 -35.99 -13.89 -12.29
N ASP A 51 -35.97 -13.91 -10.96
CA ASP A 51 -37.11 -14.12 -10.06
C ASP A 51 -37.11 -13.23 -8.80
N LYS A 52 -38.31 -12.99 -8.27
CA LYS A 52 -38.53 -12.46 -6.91
C LYS A 52 -39.29 -13.51 -6.10
N PHE A 53 -38.68 -14.11 -5.07
CA PHE A 53 -39.47 -14.61 -3.94
C PHE A 53 -38.78 -14.46 -2.58
N VAL A 54 -39.57 -14.02 -1.61
CA VAL A 54 -39.16 -13.81 -0.21
C VAL A 54 -39.64 -14.99 0.62
N LEU A 55 -38.76 -15.56 1.45
CA LEU A 55 -39.14 -16.55 2.46
C LEU A 55 -38.95 -16.00 3.89
N LYS A 56 -39.99 -16.16 4.69
CA LYS A 56 -40.02 -15.96 6.16
C LYS A 56 -40.79 -17.13 6.81
N PRO A 57 -40.66 -17.35 8.13
CA PRO A 57 -40.42 -18.70 8.64
C PRO A 57 -41.65 -19.52 9.09
N SER A 58 -41.36 -20.81 9.34
CA SER A 58 -42.18 -21.83 9.99
C SER A 58 -42.86 -21.40 11.31
N PRO A 59 -43.99 -22.05 11.65
CA PRO A 59 -44.25 -22.45 13.02
C PRO A 59 -44.47 -23.97 13.22
N ASN A 60 -43.99 -24.49 14.36
CA ASN A 60 -44.18 -25.85 14.85
C ASN A 60 -45.66 -26.25 15.07
N LYS A 61 -45.96 -27.56 15.05
CA LYS A 61 -47.04 -28.15 15.86
C LYS A 61 -46.81 -29.63 16.20
N PHE A 62 -47.35 -30.05 17.34
CA PHE A 62 -47.14 -31.33 18.02
C PHE A 62 -47.88 -32.52 17.38
N ARG A 63 -47.38 -33.76 17.59
CA ARG A 63 -48.14 -34.78 18.37
C ARG A 63 -47.32 -35.96 18.88
N THR A 64 -47.75 -36.49 20.01
CA THR A 64 -47.22 -37.68 20.72
C THR A 64 -48.28 -38.79 20.79
N LEU A 65 -47.90 -40.03 20.46
CA LEU A 65 -48.53 -41.30 20.87
C LEU A 65 -47.46 -42.40 20.71
N SER A 66 -47.50 -43.59 21.31
CA SER A 66 -47.94 -44.14 22.60
C SER A 66 -48.11 -45.66 22.38
N THR A 67 -47.27 -46.46 23.03
CA THR A 67 -47.54 -47.85 23.48
C THR A 67 -48.17 -48.89 22.51
N ARG A 68 -47.44 -49.98 22.26
CA ARG A 68 -47.93 -51.34 22.62
C ARG A 68 -46.79 -52.36 22.75
N LYS A 69 -47.02 -53.39 23.58
CA LYS A 69 -46.17 -54.58 23.73
C LYS A 69 -46.77 -55.75 22.96
N THR A 70 -45.94 -56.63 22.41
CA THR A 70 -46.23 -58.05 22.16
C THR A 70 -44.92 -58.84 22.33
N ASN A 71 -45.03 -60.13 22.66
CA ASN A 71 -43.89 -60.97 23.07
C ASN A 71 -43.35 -61.84 21.92
N LEU A 72 -42.12 -62.34 22.13
CA LEU A 72 -41.61 -63.67 21.76
C LEU A 72 -42.08 -64.33 20.45
N ILE A 73 -41.10 -64.70 19.62
CA ILE A 73 -40.76 -66.12 19.37
C ILE A 73 -39.30 -66.18 18.85
N ASN A 74 -38.52 -67.15 19.33
CA ASN A 74 -37.25 -67.54 18.70
C ASN A 74 -37.56 -68.46 17.53
N ASP A 75 -36.90 -68.28 16.39
CA ASP A 75 -36.55 -69.45 15.57
C ASP A 75 -35.26 -69.26 14.78
N SER A 76 -34.67 -70.38 14.34
CA SER A 76 -33.24 -70.48 14.00
C SER A 76 -32.94 -71.04 12.62
N SER A 77 -31.72 -70.76 12.16
CA SER A 77 -30.97 -71.47 11.10
C SER A 77 -31.56 -71.48 9.67
N VAL A 78 -30.85 -70.79 8.76
CA VAL A 78 -30.70 -71.23 7.37
C VAL A 78 -29.20 -71.23 7.05
N THR A 79 -28.65 -72.40 6.75
CA THR A 79 -27.27 -72.54 6.28
C THR A 79 -27.17 -72.32 4.78
N GLN A 80 -26.19 -71.55 4.31
CA GLN A 80 -25.80 -71.52 2.90
C GLN A 80 -24.31 -71.84 2.71
N SER A 81 -23.98 -72.33 1.52
CA SER A 81 -22.76 -73.07 1.19
C SER A 81 -21.75 -72.25 0.38
N LYS A 82 -20.48 -72.66 0.47
CA LYS A 82 -19.35 -72.08 -0.28
C LYS A 82 -19.50 -72.24 -1.80
N THR A 83 -18.98 -71.27 -2.54
CA THR A 83 -18.25 -71.48 -3.81
C THR A 83 -17.02 -70.57 -3.82
N ASN A 84 -15.87 -71.12 -4.22
CA ASN A 84 -14.64 -70.36 -4.49
C ASN A 84 -14.51 -70.16 -6.00
N HIS A 85 -13.93 -69.06 -6.48
CA HIS A 85 -13.23 -69.08 -7.78
C HIS A 85 -12.15 -68.00 -7.94
N THR A 86 -10.91 -68.48 -8.12
CA THR A 86 -9.79 -67.95 -8.95
C THR A 86 -9.41 -66.46 -8.98
N GLU A 87 -8.12 -66.22 -8.76
CA GLU A 87 -7.36 -65.01 -9.08
C GLU A 87 -7.16 -64.81 -10.61
N ILE A 88 -6.69 -63.61 -11.03
CA ILE A 88 -5.48 -63.33 -11.86
C ILE A 88 -5.59 -61.94 -12.53
N VAL A 89 -4.44 -61.37 -12.93
CA VAL A 89 -4.19 -60.07 -13.63
C VAL A 89 -4.22 -58.80 -12.77
N LYS A 90 -3.02 -58.27 -12.49
CA LYS A 90 -2.77 -56.82 -12.38
C LYS A 90 -2.35 -56.29 -13.76
N ASN A 91 -2.89 -55.16 -14.22
CA ASN A 91 -2.13 -54.11 -14.91
C ASN A 91 -2.96 -52.84 -15.13
N SER A 92 -2.26 -51.71 -15.22
CA SER A 92 -2.76 -50.33 -15.48
C SER A 92 -3.05 -50.13 -17.00
N PRO A 93 -3.56 -48.99 -17.53
CA PRO A 93 -3.60 -47.63 -16.91
C PRO A 93 -4.85 -46.75 -17.24
N VAL A 94 -4.71 -45.46 -16.89
CA VAL A 94 -5.47 -44.26 -17.34
C VAL A 94 -6.82 -43.99 -16.65
N VAL A 95 -6.88 -42.85 -15.98
CA VAL A 95 -8.12 -42.16 -15.60
C VAL A 95 -8.61 -41.33 -16.80
N GLN A 96 -9.87 -41.51 -17.19
CA GLN A 96 -10.59 -40.57 -18.05
C GLN A 96 -11.91 -40.17 -17.37
N ASP A 97 -12.24 -38.88 -17.44
CA ASP A 97 -13.51 -38.36 -16.93
C ASP A 97 -14.69 -38.96 -17.68
N LEU A 98 -15.59 -39.58 -16.93
CA LEU A 98 -16.88 -40.04 -17.41
C LEU A 98 -17.98 -39.47 -16.52
N SER A 99 -18.30 -38.19 -16.76
CA SER A 99 -19.48 -37.50 -16.25
C SER A 99 -20.76 -38.09 -16.86
N LYS A 100 -21.07 -39.34 -16.51
CA LYS A 100 -22.24 -40.08 -16.99
C LYS A 100 -23.50 -39.38 -16.53
N LYS A 101 -24.28 -38.87 -17.50
CA LYS A 101 -25.65 -38.39 -17.27
C LYS A 101 -26.44 -39.51 -16.60
N ILE A 102 -26.90 -39.28 -15.37
CA ILE A 102 -27.75 -40.23 -14.64
C ILE A 102 -29.07 -40.36 -15.41
N PRO A 103 -29.54 -41.58 -15.75
CA PRO A 103 -30.84 -41.76 -16.38
C PRO A 103 -31.97 -41.22 -15.49
N VAL A 104 -32.83 -40.38 -16.05
CA VAL A 104 -33.86 -39.63 -15.29
C VAL A 104 -34.84 -40.56 -14.55
N ASN A 105 -35.05 -41.79 -15.05
CA ASN A 105 -35.96 -42.76 -14.48
C ASN A 105 -35.36 -43.63 -13.36
N MET A 106 -34.05 -43.53 -13.06
CA MET A 106 -33.35 -44.48 -12.17
C MET A 106 -33.93 -44.55 -10.74
N ALA A 107 -34.66 -43.53 -10.29
CA ALA A 107 -35.42 -43.58 -9.03
C ALA A 107 -36.67 -44.48 -9.14
N LYS A 108 -37.44 -44.37 -10.24
CA LYS A 108 -38.61 -45.20 -10.50
C LYS A 108 -38.21 -46.66 -10.72
N ASP A 109 -37.19 -46.89 -11.54
CA ASP A 109 -36.68 -48.25 -11.83
C ASP A 109 -36.23 -48.95 -10.53
N LYS A 110 -35.66 -48.19 -9.58
CA LYS A 110 -35.32 -48.68 -8.24
C LYS A 110 -36.55 -49.00 -7.40
N ASP A 111 -37.56 -48.14 -7.37
CA ASP A 111 -38.78 -48.37 -6.58
C ASP A 111 -39.60 -49.55 -7.14
N ASP A 112 -39.68 -49.70 -8.46
CA ASP A 112 -40.30 -50.85 -9.13
C ASP A 112 -39.55 -52.16 -8.79
N LEU A 113 -38.20 -52.15 -8.79
CA LEU A 113 -37.39 -53.29 -8.34
C LEU A 113 -37.55 -53.61 -6.84
N TYR A 114 -37.75 -52.61 -5.98
CA TYR A 114 -38.07 -52.82 -4.56
C TYR A 114 -39.45 -53.47 -4.40
N ALA A 115 -40.45 -53.04 -5.17
CA ALA A 115 -41.78 -53.64 -5.16
C ALA A 115 -41.76 -55.10 -5.63
N GLU A 116 -41.05 -55.41 -6.72
CA GLU A 116 -40.84 -56.79 -7.19
C GLU A 116 -40.12 -57.65 -6.14
N THR A 117 -39.07 -57.11 -5.50
CA THR A 117 -38.32 -57.82 -4.43
C THR A 117 -39.21 -58.17 -3.24
N VAL A 118 -40.13 -57.28 -2.83
CA VAL A 118 -41.11 -57.55 -1.76
C VAL A 118 -42.12 -58.61 -2.20
N TYR A 119 -42.66 -58.50 -3.42
CA TYR A 119 -43.62 -59.46 -3.98
C TYR A 119 -43.05 -60.89 -4.09
N LEU A 120 -41.81 -61.03 -4.60
CA LEU A 120 -41.11 -62.31 -4.67
C LEU A 120 -40.85 -62.89 -3.27
N LYS A 121 -40.53 -62.06 -2.27
CA LYS A 121 -40.34 -62.50 -0.88
C LYS A 121 -41.63 -63.09 -0.29
N ASP A 122 -42.77 -62.48 -0.56
CA ASP A 122 -44.07 -63.02 -0.11
C ASP A 122 -44.47 -64.32 -0.82
N ILE A 123 -44.08 -64.52 -2.08
CA ILE A 123 -44.22 -65.81 -2.76
C ILE A 123 -43.34 -66.88 -2.10
N ILE A 124 -42.07 -66.55 -1.82
CA ILE A 124 -41.13 -67.46 -1.13
C ILE A 124 -41.66 -67.85 0.26
N ASN A 125 -42.21 -66.89 1.02
CA ASN A 125 -42.83 -67.15 2.33
C ASN A 125 -44.00 -68.14 2.22
N LYS A 126 -44.91 -67.95 1.25
CA LYS A 126 -46.06 -68.85 1.02
C LYS A 126 -45.62 -70.27 0.64
N LEU A 127 -44.69 -70.39 -0.31
CA LEU A 127 -44.14 -71.69 -0.73
C LEU A 127 -43.38 -72.39 0.39
N THR A 128 -42.71 -71.64 1.28
CA THR A 128 -42.01 -72.19 2.45
C THR A 128 -43.01 -72.76 3.47
N GLN A 129 -44.12 -72.06 3.71
CA GLN A 129 -45.20 -72.54 4.58
C GLN A 129 -45.85 -73.82 4.02
N GLU A 130 -46.23 -73.82 2.74
CA GLU A 130 -46.80 -75.00 2.08
C GLU A 130 -45.86 -76.22 2.13
N ASN A 131 -44.55 -75.99 1.97
CA ASN A 131 -43.53 -77.04 2.09
C ASN A 131 -43.44 -77.59 3.54
N TYR A 132 -43.64 -76.75 4.56
CA TYR A 132 -43.71 -77.16 5.96
C TYR A 132 -44.96 -78.02 6.24
N ASP A 133 -46.13 -77.60 5.74
CA ASP A 133 -47.40 -78.30 5.92
C ASP A 133 -47.41 -79.66 5.19
N LEU A 134 -46.83 -79.72 3.99
CA LEU A 134 -46.62 -80.99 3.25
C LEU A 134 -45.66 -81.92 4.00
N LYS A 135 -44.57 -81.41 4.60
CA LYS A 135 -43.66 -82.20 5.45
C LYS A 135 -44.35 -82.72 6.72
N ALA A 136 -45.20 -81.91 7.36
CA ALA A 136 -46.01 -82.35 8.49
C ALA A 136 -46.98 -83.47 8.09
N LYS A 137 -47.65 -83.33 6.94
CA LYS A 137 -48.56 -84.35 6.38
C LYS A 137 -47.83 -85.65 6.04
N MET A 138 -46.63 -85.60 5.45
CA MET A 138 -45.80 -86.80 5.24
C MET A 138 -45.38 -87.47 6.55
N ARG A 139 -44.94 -86.70 7.56
CA ARG A 139 -44.60 -87.26 8.89
C ARG A 139 -45.79 -87.96 9.56
N PHE A 140 -47.00 -87.42 9.39
CA PHE A 140 -48.22 -88.05 9.88
C PHE A 140 -48.55 -89.35 9.12
N LEU A 141 -48.48 -89.33 7.79
CA LEU A 141 -48.74 -90.52 6.96
C LEU A 141 -47.74 -91.64 7.25
N ASN A 142 -46.43 -91.34 7.34
CA ASN A 142 -45.41 -92.34 7.61
C ASN A 142 -45.64 -93.07 8.95
N LYS A 143 -45.99 -92.34 10.02
CA LYS A 143 -46.38 -92.96 11.32
C LYS A 143 -47.62 -93.84 11.21
N ASN A 144 -48.52 -93.58 10.26
CA ASN A 144 -49.71 -94.39 10.06
C ASN A 144 -49.40 -95.65 9.24
N THR A 145 -48.54 -95.54 8.23
CA THR A 145 -47.99 -96.68 7.48
C THR A 145 -47.21 -97.63 8.40
N GLU A 146 -46.35 -97.08 9.28
CA GLU A 146 -45.58 -97.82 10.28
C GLU A 146 -46.50 -98.64 11.21
N ARG A 147 -47.57 -98.01 11.74
CA ARG A 147 -48.62 -98.70 12.52
C ARG A 147 -49.32 -99.82 11.74
N MET A 148 -49.67 -99.59 10.48
CA MET A 148 -50.26 -100.63 9.62
C MET A 148 -49.28 -101.79 9.41
N GLN A 149 -47.99 -101.50 9.24
CA GLN A 149 -46.95 -102.52 9.08
C GLN A 149 -46.77 -103.36 10.36
N THR A 150 -46.87 -102.77 11.55
CA THR A 150 -46.92 -103.52 12.82
C THR A 150 -48.15 -104.44 12.89
N VAL A 151 -49.33 -103.95 12.48
CA VAL A 151 -50.56 -104.78 12.46
C VAL A 151 -50.42 -105.96 11.48
N VAL A 152 -49.85 -105.74 10.29
CA VAL A 152 -49.58 -106.81 9.31
C VAL A 152 -48.59 -107.84 9.85
N GLN A 153 -47.52 -107.42 10.52
CA GLN A 153 -46.57 -108.34 11.17
C GLN A 153 -47.24 -109.19 12.26
N ASN A 154 -48.08 -108.58 13.10
CA ASN A 154 -48.81 -109.28 14.16
C ASN A 154 -49.80 -110.33 13.60
N VAL A 155 -50.48 -110.02 12.49
CA VAL A 155 -51.36 -110.98 11.80
C VAL A 155 -50.55 -112.11 11.13
N GLY A 156 -49.39 -111.79 10.54
CA GLY A 156 -48.47 -112.78 9.96
C GLY A 156 -47.97 -113.80 10.98
N GLY A 157 -47.55 -113.33 12.16
CA GLY A 157 -47.15 -114.20 13.27
C GLY A 157 -48.27 -115.16 13.72
N TYR A 158 -49.50 -114.63 13.83
CA TYR A 158 -50.67 -115.43 14.22
C TYR A 158 -51.02 -116.55 13.22
N LEU A 159 -50.77 -116.35 11.93
CA LEU A 159 -50.94 -117.38 10.89
C LEU A 159 -49.82 -118.42 10.94
N GLN A 160 -48.57 -118.01 11.12
CA GLN A 160 -47.43 -118.91 11.11
C GLN A 160 -47.36 -119.81 12.35
N GLN A 161 -47.78 -119.30 13.52
CA GLN A 161 -47.79 -120.06 14.77
C GLN A 161 -48.89 -121.15 14.81
N LYS A 162 -49.90 -121.08 13.94
CA LYS A 162 -51.01 -122.06 13.88
C LYS A 162 -50.70 -123.29 13.01
N TYR A 163 -49.60 -123.30 12.25
CA TYR A 163 -49.32 -124.34 11.24
C TYR A 163 -48.29 -125.41 11.64
N VAL A 164 -47.68 -125.31 12.83
CA VAL A 164 -46.53 -126.15 13.26
C VAL A 164 -46.87 -127.11 14.41
N ALA A 165 -48.03 -126.95 15.06
CA ALA A 165 -48.35 -127.64 16.32
C ALA A 165 -48.90 -129.08 16.19
N ASP A 166 -49.15 -129.58 14.97
CA ASP A 166 -50.14 -130.66 14.75
C ASP A 166 -49.60 -131.94 14.07
N LYS A 167 -48.27 -132.12 13.98
CA LYS A 167 -47.64 -133.32 13.37
C LYS A 167 -46.30 -133.75 13.99
N GLN A 168 -46.30 -134.19 15.26
CA GLN A 168 -45.39 -135.23 15.80
C GLN A 168 -45.71 -135.54 17.27
N ASP A 169 -46.39 -136.66 17.54
CA ASP A 169 -46.20 -137.55 18.73
C ASP A 169 -47.31 -138.63 18.83
N LEU A 170 -47.30 -139.61 17.92
CA LEU A 170 -48.23 -140.77 17.98
C LEU A 170 -47.65 -142.07 17.41
N ALA A 171 -46.32 -142.25 17.44
CA ALA A 171 -45.64 -143.34 16.71
C ALA A 171 -44.41 -143.95 17.42
N LEU A 172 -44.34 -143.95 18.76
CA LEU A 172 -43.19 -144.48 19.50
C LEU A 172 -43.51 -145.27 20.78
N MET A 173 -44.70 -145.86 20.86
CA MET A 173 -44.94 -147.05 21.71
C MET A 173 -44.73 -148.35 20.92
N THR A 174 -44.44 -149.43 21.65
CA THR A 174 -44.50 -150.84 21.18
C THR A 174 -43.30 -151.34 20.34
N LYS A 175 -42.18 -151.62 21.00
CA LYS A 175 -41.71 -153.01 21.18
C LYS A 175 -40.64 -153.14 22.28
N LEU A 176 -40.68 -154.27 22.99
CA LEU A 176 -39.81 -154.60 24.13
C LEU A 176 -38.79 -155.68 23.77
N GLY A 177 -37.69 -155.75 24.52
CA GLY A 177 -36.75 -156.86 24.56
C GLY A 177 -35.32 -156.49 24.16
N ILE A 178 -34.26 -156.89 24.87
CA ILE A 178 -34.15 -157.56 26.17
C ILE A 178 -33.06 -156.85 27.01
N SER A 179 -33.08 -157.05 28.32
CA SER A 179 -32.28 -156.40 29.36
C SER A 179 -30.80 -156.10 29.04
N GLU A 180 -30.42 -154.82 29.15
CA GLU A 180 -29.11 -154.45 29.68
C GLU A 180 -29.13 -153.06 30.37
N ASN A 181 -28.71 -153.03 31.63
CA ASN A 181 -28.49 -151.86 32.50
C ASN A 181 -29.49 -150.66 32.42
N LEU A 182 -30.45 -150.65 33.34
CA LEU A 182 -31.24 -149.46 33.73
C LEU A 182 -30.35 -148.25 34.03
N LEU A 183 -29.18 -148.47 34.65
CA LEU A 183 -28.17 -147.44 34.91
C LEU A 183 -27.71 -146.74 33.61
N THR A 184 -27.53 -147.47 32.52
CA THR A 184 -27.14 -146.90 31.22
C THR A 184 -28.26 -146.02 30.64
N ILE A 185 -29.52 -146.34 30.88
CA ILE A 185 -30.67 -145.52 30.48
C ILE A 185 -30.71 -144.24 31.33
N THR A 186 -30.56 -144.35 32.65
CA THR A 186 -30.54 -143.21 33.58
C THR A 186 -29.36 -142.26 33.30
N LEU A 187 -28.16 -142.80 33.08
CA LEU A 187 -26.98 -142.01 32.70
C LEU A 187 -27.16 -141.37 31.31
N LYS A 188 -27.73 -142.06 30.32
CA LYS A 188 -28.06 -141.44 29.02
C LYS A 188 -29.11 -140.32 29.16
N LYS A 189 -30.08 -140.46 30.06
CA LYS A 189 -31.07 -139.42 30.38
C LYS A 189 -30.39 -138.21 31.03
N GLN A 190 -29.58 -138.42 32.07
CA GLN A 190 -28.80 -137.36 32.74
C GLN A 190 -27.81 -136.67 31.79
N ILE A 191 -27.12 -137.42 30.92
CA ILE A 191 -26.24 -136.85 29.87
C ILE A 191 -27.05 -136.02 28.86
N LYS A 192 -28.26 -136.43 28.50
CA LYS A 192 -29.16 -135.64 27.63
C LYS A 192 -29.63 -134.36 28.35
N GLU A 193 -30.03 -134.46 29.61
CA GLU A 193 -30.47 -133.34 30.44
C GLU A 193 -29.35 -132.32 30.67
N LEU A 194 -28.15 -132.77 31.02
CA LEU A 194 -26.96 -131.93 31.15
C LEU A 194 -26.56 -131.29 29.80
N ARG A 195 -26.67 -132.01 28.67
CA ARG A 195 -26.45 -131.42 27.33
C ARG A 195 -27.49 -130.36 26.99
N THR A 196 -28.76 -130.56 27.34
CA THR A 196 -29.81 -129.55 27.17
C THR A 196 -29.56 -128.33 28.07
N MET A 197 -29.19 -128.53 29.34
CA MET A 197 -28.85 -127.46 30.27
C MET A 197 -27.63 -126.66 29.80
N ILE A 198 -26.57 -127.33 29.34
CA ILE A 198 -25.40 -126.69 28.74
C ILE A 198 -25.78 -125.92 27.46
N LYS A 199 -26.70 -126.44 26.63
CA LYS A 199 -27.21 -125.72 25.45
C LYS A 199 -27.98 -124.45 25.85
N GLN A 200 -28.89 -124.56 26.82
CA GLN A 200 -29.67 -123.44 27.35
C GLN A 200 -28.76 -122.36 27.98
N GLN A 201 -27.77 -122.75 28.79
CA GLN A 201 -26.79 -121.83 29.37
C GLN A 201 -25.90 -121.19 28.29
N ASN A 202 -25.55 -121.90 27.21
CA ASN A 202 -24.83 -121.28 26.09
C ASN A 202 -25.71 -120.30 25.32
N GLU A 203 -27.00 -120.58 25.15
CA GLU A 203 -27.97 -119.67 24.51
C GLU A 203 -28.18 -118.41 25.38
N GLU A 204 -28.34 -118.57 26.69
CA GLU A 204 -28.37 -117.48 27.68
C GLU A 204 -27.09 -116.63 27.66
N ILE A 205 -25.91 -117.26 27.64
CA ILE A 205 -24.61 -116.58 27.51
C ILE A 205 -24.47 -115.83 26.19
N GLN A 206 -25.05 -116.32 25.08
CA GLN A 206 -25.03 -115.61 23.80
C GLN A 206 -26.02 -114.43 23.79
N ASN A 207 -27.20 -114.57 24.41
CA ASN A 207 -28.16 -113.48 24.59
C ASN A 207 -27.54 -112.37 25.45
N LEU A 208 -26.98 -112.69 26.62
CA LEU A 208 -26.28 -111.72 27.47
C LEU A 208 -25.09 -111.04 26.74
N LYS A 209 -24.35 -111.78 25.89
CA LYS A 209 -23.30 -111.20 25.02
C LYS A 209 -23.85 -110.30 23.92
N HIS A 210 -25.08 -110.51 23.47
CA HIS A 210 -25.78 -109.61 22.53
C HIS A 210 -26.24 -108.35 23.26
N ASP A 211 -26.88 -108.50 24.42
CA ASP A 211 -27.41 -107.39 25.24
C ASP A 211 -26.30 -106.46 25.75
N ILE A 212 -25.15 -107.00 26.17
CA ILE A 212 -23.98 -106.20 26.55
C ILE A 212 -23.42 -105.42 25.35
N LYS A 213 -23.35 -106.02 24.16
CA LYS A 213 -22.93 -105.32 22.94
C LYS A 213 -23.91 -104.23 22.54
N TYR A 214 -25.22 -104.53 22.60
CA TYR A 214 -26.29 -103.58 22.29
C TYR A 214 -26.30 -102.40 23.27
N THR A 215 -26.14 -102.66 24.57
CA THR A 215 -25.96 -101.63 25.59
C THR A 215 -24.74 -100.76 25.30
N LYS A 216 -23.60 -101.36 24.92
CA LYS A 216 -22.39 -100.60 24.60
C LYS A 216 -22.52 -99.78 23.31
N ILE A 217 -23.31 -100.25 22.33
CA ILE A 217 -23.69 -99.45 21.16
C ILE A 217 -24.53 -98.24 21.59
N GLN A 218 -25.57 -98.44 22.42
CA GLN A 218 -26.38 -97.33 22.94
C GLN A 218 -25.59 -96.30 23.77
N GLU A 219 -24.58 -96.74 24.54
CA GLU A 219 -23.67 -95.84 25.25
C GLU A 219 -22.88 -94.96 24.26
N LEU A 220 -22.30 -95.58 23.22
CA LEU A 220 -21.51 -94.86 22.21
C LEU A 220 -22.38 -93.95 21.35
N GLU A 221 -23.61 -94.34 21.02
CA GLU A 221 -24.59 -93.49 20.33
C GLU A 221 -24.94 -92.26 21.17
N LYS A 222 -25.14 -92.41 22.49
CA LYS A 222 -25.35 -91.28 23.41
C LYS A 222 -24.12 -90.39 23.49
N GLU A 223 -22.92 -90.96 23.60
CA GLU A 223 -21.67 -90.18 23.66
C GLU A 223 -21.44 -89.37 22.37
N ILE A 224 -21.68 -89.99 21.21
CA ILE A 224 -21.64 -89.34 19.89
C ILE A 224 -22.65 -88.19 19.82
N ASN A 225 -23.89 -88.39 20.29
CA ASN A 225 -24.90 -87.32 20.30
C ASN A 225 -24.48 -86.15 21.21
N VAL A 226 -23.93 -86.42 22.39
CA VAL A 226 -23.41 -85.37 23.30
C VAL A 226 -22.26 -84.58 22.65
N TYR A 227 -21.32 -85.24 21.96
CA TYR A 227 -20.28 -84.51 21.22
C TYR A 227 -20.84 -83.72 20.04
N GLN A 228 -21.90 -84.19 19.37
CA GLN A 228 -22.56 -83.42 18.30
C GLN A 228 -23.27 -82.18 18.85
N GLU A 229 -23.97 -82.30 19.98
CA GLU A 229 -24.63 -81.17 20.67
C GLU A 229 -23.61 -80.13 21.14
N GLU A 230 -22.51 -80.54 21.79
CA GLU A 230 -21.46 -79.60 22.22
C GLU A 230 -20.73 -78.98 21.02
N THR A 231 -20.52 -79.73 19.92
CA THR A 231 -19.97 -79.17 18.66
C THR A 231 -20.90 -78.11 18.07
N LEU A 232 -22.22 -78.34 18.07
CA LEU A 232 -23.23 -77.37 17.63
C LEU A 232 -23.24 -76.11 18.52
N ARG A 233 -23.15 -76.30 19.84
CA ARG A 233 -23.07 -75.22 20.84
C ARG A 233 -21.82 -74.36 20.65
N LEU A 234 -20.64 -74.98 20.56
CA LEU A 234 -19.36 -74.29 20.34
C LEU A 234 -19.36 -73.53 19.02
N ARG A 235 -19.92 -74.12 17.95
CA ARG A 235 -20.12 -73.42 16.68
C ARG A 235 -21.04 -72.20 16.81
N THR A 236 -22.17 -72.33 17.52
CA THR A 236 -23.10 -71.21 17.76
C THR A 236 -22.42 -70.09 18.54
N LEU A 237 -21.59 -70.44 19.55
CA LEU A 237 -20.80 -69.50 20.33
C LEU A 237 -19.76 -68.75 19.46
N LEU A 238 -19.09 -69.47 18.54
CA LEU A 238 -18.14 -68.89 17.59
C LEU A 238 -18.82 -67.94 16.60
N GLU A 239 -19.95 -68.36 16.00
CA GLU A 239 -20.75 -67.52 15.10
C GLU A 239 -21.30 -66.27 15.82
N GLN A 240 -21.66 -66.37 17.10
CA GLN A 240 -22.04 -65.22 17.92
C GLN A 240 -20.84 -64.29 18.21
N SER A 241 -19.67 -64.84 18.50
CA SER A 241 -18.44 -64.06 18.71
C SER A 241 -18.06 -63.27 17.46
N GLN A 242 -18.12 -63.88 16.28
CA GLN A 242 -17.83 -63.22 14.99
C GLN A 242 -18.83 -62.10 14.67
N ARG A 243 -20.12 -62.29 14.95
CA ARG A 243 -21.13 -61.21 14.80
C ARG A 243 -20.87 -60.05 15.77
N ASN A 244 -20.49 -60.35 17.02
CA ASN A 244 -20.14 -59.31 17.99
C ASN A 244 -18.90 -58.52 17.54
N GLU A 245 -17.86 -59.20 17.03
CA GLU A 245 -16.65 -58.56 16.50
C GLU A 245 -16.97 -57.63 15.31
N GLN A 246 -17.80 -58.08 14.37
CA GLN A 246 -18.30 -57.24 13.27
C GLN A 246 -19.10 -56.02 13.77
N ILE A 247 -19.94 -56.17 14.79
CA ILE A 247 -20.68 -55.05 15.40
C ILE A 247 -19.72 -54.06 16.08
N TYR A 248 -18.70 -54.54 16.81
CA TYR A 248 -17.67 -53.67 17.39
C TYR A 248 -16.91 -52.89 16.31
N GLN A 249 -16.55 -53.54 15.20
CA GLN A 249 -15.82 -52.89 14.12
C GLN A 249 -16.67 -51.85 13.39
N MET A 250 -17.92 -52.18 13.02
CA MET A 250 -18.86 -51.20 12.45
C MET A 250 -19.11 -50.01 13.40
N THR A 251 -19.20 -50.25 14.71
CA THR A 251 -19.36 -49.18 15.71
C THR A 251 -18.10 -48.31 15.81
N HIS A 252 -16.91 -48.90 15.71
CA HIS A 252 -15.65 -48.16 15.70
C HIS A 252 -15.52 -47.29 14.43
N ASP A 253 -15.82 -47.84 13.27
CA ASP A 253 -15.77 -47.13 11.98
C ASP A 253 -16.82 -46.01 11.92
N PHE A 254 -18.02 -46.23 12.47
CA PHE A 254 -19.04 -45.18 12.62
C PHE A 254 -18.54 -44.03 13.52
N ASN A 255 -17.96 -44.34 14.68
CA ASN A 255 -17.42 -43.31 15.57
C ASN A 255 -16.26 -42.53 14.91
N GLN A 256 -15.39 -43.19 14.15
CA GLN A 256 -14.36 -42.50 13.35
C GLN A 256 -14.98 -41.60 12.26
N PHE A 257 -16.09 -42.01 11.64
CA PHE A 257 -16.79 -41.22 10.65
C PHE A 257 -17.45 -39.98 11.30
N GLU A 258 -18.09 -40.14 12.45
CA GLU A 258 -18.69 -39.04 13.21
C GLU A 258 -17.64 -38.01 13.67
N GLU A 259 -16.48 -38.46 14.18
CA GLU A 259 -15.37 -37.55 14.54
C GLU A 259 -14.84 -36.79 13.31
N LYS A 260 -14.64 -37.48 12.17
CA LYS A 260 -14.21 -36.84 10.91
C LYS A 260 -15.25 -35.84 10.39
N PHE A 261 -16.54 -36.18 10.45
CA PHE A 261 -17.64 -35.30 10.04
C PHE A 261 -17.74 -34.06 10.94
N TYR A 262 -17.56 -34.21 12.26
CA TYR A 262 -17.55 -33.09 13.20
C TYR A 262 -16.38 -32.15 12.95
N ILE A 263 -15.16 -32.68 12.73
CA ILE A 263 -13.98 -31.89 12.35
C ILE A 263 -14.22 -31.16 11.01
N GLN A 264 -14.77 -31.85 10.01
CA GLN A 264 -15.11 -31.23 8.72
C GLN A 264 -16.14 -30.10 8.87
N MET A 265 -17.14 -30.27 9.74
CA MET A 265 -18.13 -29.23 10.04
C MET A 265 -17.50 -28.01 10.73
N GLN A 266 -16.53 -28.21 11.63
CA GLN A 266 -15.77 -27.12 12.24
C GLN A 266 -14.94 -26.35 11.19
N ILE A 267 -14.26 -27.06 10.28
CA ILE A 267 -13.48 -26.44 9.18
C ILE A 267 -14.41 -25.64 8.25
N ILE A 268 -15.56 -26.20 7.86
CA ILE A 268 -16.56 -25.51 7.03
C ILE A 268 -17.06 -24.22 7.70
N ASN A 269 -17.23 -24.21 9.03
CA ASN A 269 -17.67 -23.03 9.75
C ASN A 269 -16.56 -21.97 9.91
N SER A 270 -15.29 -22.39 10.08
CA SER A 270 -14.14 -21.47 10.03
C SER A 270 -14.04 -20.78 8.66
N LEU A 271 -14.07 -21.57 7.58
CA LEU A 271 -14.01 -21.05 6.21
C LEU A 271 -15.19 -20.13 5.85
N LYS A 272 -16.39 -20.37 6.41
CA LYS A 272 -17.53 -19.44 6.28
C LYS A 272 -17.28 -18.12 7.02
N GLN A 273 -16.71 -18.16 8.22
CA GLN A 273 -16.38 -16.96 8.99
C GLN A 273 -15.26 -16.15 8.31
N GLU A 274 -14.23 -16.83 7.80
CA GLU A 274 -13.14 -16.24 7.02
C GLU A 274 -13.66 -15.59 5.73
N ASN A 275 -14.48 -16.31 4.94
CA ASN A 275 -15.11 -15.73 3.75
C ASN A 275 -16.00 -14.51 4.07
N SER A 276 -16.75 -14.54 5.18
CA SER A 276 -17.54 -13.39 5.63
C SER A 276 -16.68 -12.20 6.05
N PHE A 277 -15.48 -12.45 6.58
CA PHE A 277 -14.51 -11.41 6.95
C PHE A 277 -13.86 -10.78 5.70
N TYR A 278 -13.39 -11.60 4.76
CA TYR A 278 -12.82 -11.12 3.49
C TYR A 278 -13.86 -10.38 2.64
N GLN A 279 -15.12 -10.83 2.61
CA GLN A 279 -16.21 -10.10 1.95
C GLN A 279 -16.45 -8.71 2.57
N GLY A 280 -16.24 -8.58 3.89
CA GLY A 280 -16.26 -7.31 4.59
C GLY A 280 -15.08 -6.40 4.19
N GLN A 281 -13.86 -6.93 4.15
CA GLN A 281 -12.68 -6.18 3.69
C GLN A 281 -12.85 -5.68 2.25
N ILE A 282 -13.30 -6.54 1.33
CA ILE A 282 -13.58 -6.17 -0.07
C ILE A 282 -14.61 -5.02 -0.15
N SER A 283 -15.62 -5.00 0.73
CA SER A 283 -16.60 -3.90 0.78
C SER A 283 -15.97 -2.58 1.25
N ILE A 284 -15.01 -2.61 2.18
CA ILE A 284 -14.29 -1.43 2.67
C ILE A 284 -13.35 -0.90 1.59
N GLU A 285 -12.56 -1.77 0.95
CA GLU A 285 -11.67 -1.39 -0.17
C GLU A 285 -12.45 -0.77 -1.34
N GLN A 286 -13.67 -1.26 -1.63
CA GLN A 286 -14.54 -0.66 -2.64
C GLN A 286 -15.03 0.74 -2.25
N GLU A 287 -15.34 0.98 -0.97
CA GLU A 287 -15.73 2.30 -0.48
C GLU A 287 -14.54 3.29 -0.47
N GLU A 288 -13.35 2.85 -0.07
CA GLU A 288 -12.13 3.65 -0.15
C GLU A 288 -11.75 3.98 -1.59
N LYS A 289 -11.82 3.00 -2.50
CA LYS A 289 -11.63 3.23 -3.95
C LYS A 289 -12.64 4.23 -4.51
N PHE A 290 -13.89 4.19 -4.07
CA PHE A 290 -14.91 5.17 -4.48
C PHE A 290 -14.59 6.58 -3.94
N LYS A 291 -14.16 6.71 -2.69
CA LYS A 291 -13.70 8.00 -2.11
C LYS A 291 -12.51 8.58 -2.90
N LEU A 292 -11.51 7.75 -3.18
CA LEU A 292 -10.32 8.14 -3.96
C LEU A 292 -10.67 8.53 -5.40
N GLN A 293 -11.60 7.82 -6.06
CA GLN A 293 -12.06 8.21 -7.40
C GLN A 293 -12.77 9.57 -7.38
N ASN A 294 -13.64 9.82 -6.39
CA ASN A 294 -14.30 11.13 -6.24
C ASN A 294 -13.27 12.26 -5.99
N GLN A 295 -12.19 11.99 -5.26
CA GLN A 295 -11.11 12.94 -5.04
C GLN A 295 -10.31 13.22 -6.32
N ILE A 296 -9.95 12.19 -7.09
CA ILE A 296 -9.33 12.34 -8.41
C ILE A 296 -10.23 13.19 -9.33
N ASP A 297 -11.54 12.95 -9.30
CA ASP A 297 -12.52 13.70 -10.07
C ASP A 297 -12.70 15.16 -9.60
N THR A 298 -12.36 15.51 -8.35
CA THR A 298 -12.28 16.91 -7.90
C THR A 298 -10.95 17.55 -8.27
N ASP A 299 -9.84 16.85 -8.10
CA ASP A 299 -8.50 17.37 -8.38
C ASP A 299 -8.31 17.62 -9.88
N GLN A 300 -8.88 16.75 -10.74
CA GLN A 300 -8.91 16.95 -12.18
C GLN A 300 -9.73 18.19 -12.59
N LYS A 301 -10.80 18.53 -11.85
CA LYS A 301 -11.56 19.78 -12.07
C LYS A 301 -10.78 21.01 -11.62
N VAL A 302 -9.98 20.92 -10.56
CA VAL A 302 -9.06 22.00 -10.13
C VAL A 302 -7.94 22.19 -11.15
N LEU A 303 -7.31 21.11 -11.60
CA LEU A 303 -6.25 21.12 -12.62
C LEU A 303 -6.72 21.73 -13.94
N ASN A 304 -7.95 21.40 -14.38
CA ASN A 304 -8.52 22.00 -15.60
C ASN A 304 -8.78 23.51 -15.45
N LYS A 305 -9.22 23.99 -14.28
CA LYS A 305 -9.32 25.43 -13.99
C LYS A 305 -7.95 26.12 -13.97
N GLN A 306 -6.94 25.47 -13.39
CA GLN A 306 -5.57 26.00 -13.37
C GLN A 306 -4.97 26.10 -14.77
N LYS A 307 -5.21 25.11 -15.65
CA LYS A 307 -4.82 25.19 -17.07
C LYS A 307 -5.47 26.36 -17.77
N GLN A 308 -6.78 26.55 -17.63
CA GLN A 308 -7.47 27.71 -18.22
C GLN A 308 -6.86 29.04 -17.77
N VAL A 309 -6.56 29.20 -16.46
CA VAL A 309 -5.90 30.41 -15.94
C VAL A 309 -4.48 30.58 -16.50
N ILE A 310 -3.74 29.48 -16.74
CA ILE A 310 -2.43 29.52 -17.39
C ILE A 310 -2.55 29.95 -18.87
N ASP A 311 -3.55 29.46 -19.59
CA ASP A 311 -3.81 29.81 -20.98
C ASP A 311 -4.22 31.30 -21.12
N ASP A 312 -5.11 31.77 -20.23
CA ASP A 312 -5.52 33.19 -20.12
C ASP A 312 -4.31 34.11 -19.81
N LEU A 313 -3.41 33.67 -18.93
CA LEU A 313 -2.17 34.40 -18.60
C LEU A 313 -1.15 34.39 -19.75
N GLN A 314 -1.04 33.29 -20.49
CA GLN A 314 -0.19 33.22 -21.69
C GLN A 314 -0.68 34.16 -22.80
N GLN A 315 -2.00 34.20 -23.02
CA GLN A 315 -2.60 35.15 -23.97
C GLN A 315 -2.40 36.60 -23.50
N THR A 316 -2.62 36.89 -22.22
CA THR A 316 -2.32 38.21 -21.63
C THR A 316 -0.86 38.62 -21.79
N LEU A 317 0.09 37.69 -21.60
CA LEU A 317 1.52 37.93 -21.79
C LEU A 317 1.87 38.20 -23.26
N LYS A 318 1.26 37.47 -24.20
CA LYS A 318 1.43 37.68 -25.64
C LYS A 318 0.93 39.06 -26.09
N ASP A 319 -0.22 39.50 -25.57
CA ASP A 319 -0.78 40.82 -25.87
C ASP A 319 0.08 41.95 -25.24
N LYS A 320 0.65 41.71 -24.05
CA LYS A 320 1.65 42.60 -23.43
C LYS A 320 2.93 42.71 -24.26
N LEU A 321 3.41 41.61 -24.84
CA LEU A 321 4.61 41.60 -25.69
C LEU A 321 4.36 42.39 -26.99
N ALA A 322 3.24 42.13 -27.69
CA ALA A 322 2.89 42.89 -28.90
C ALA A 322 2.75 44.40 -28.65
N TYR A 323 2.29 44.80 -27.46
CA TYR A 323 2.26 46.21 -27.04
C TYR A 323 3.67 46.79 -26.78
N ILE A 324 4.59 46.00 -26.21
CA ILE A 324 6.00 46.40 -26.04
C ILE A 324 6.70 46.54 -27.40
N ASP A 325 6.45 45.61 -28.32
CA ASP A 325 7.01 45.66 -29.68
C ASP A 325 6.54 46.92 -30.43
N GLY A 326 5.25 47.28 -30.34
CA GLY A 326 4.73 48.53 -30.91
C GLY A 326 5.33 49.80 -30.28
N LEU A 327 5.53 49.82 -28.95
CA LEU A 327 6.24 50.92 -28.27
C LEU A 327 7.72 51.00 -28.68
N GLN A 328 8.35 49.87 -29.00
CA GLN A 328 9.72 49.82 -29.48
C GLN A 328 9.83 50.39 -30.90
N GLU A 329 8.89 50.08 -31.79
CA GLU A 329 8.79 50.69 -33.13
C GLU A 329 8.58 52.21 -33.06
N GLU A 330 7.67 52.70 -32.20
CA GLU A 330 7.52 54.15 -31.96
C GLU A 330 8.81 54.79 -31.45
N LEU A 331 9.48 54.16 -30.47
CA LEU A 331 10.70 54.67 -29.85
C LEU A 331 11.88 54.72 -30.84
N ASP A 332 11.97 53.77 -31.77
CA ASP A 332 12.96 53.79 -32.85
C ASP A 332 12.63 54.84 -33.93
N ALA A 333 11.35 55.05 -34.28
CA ALA A 333 10.93 56.16 -35.12
C ALA A 333 11.24 57.54 -34.49
N TYR A 334 11.14 57.67 -33.15
CA TYR A 334 11.59 58.85 -32.42
C TYR A 334 13.12 59.01 -32.45
N LYS A 335 13.91 57.92 -32.37
CA LYS A 335 15.38 57.98 -32.53
C LYS A 335 15.75 58.51 -33.91
N ASP A 336 15.15 58.00 -34.98
CA ASP A 336 15.42 58.45 -36.34
C ASP A 336 15.01 59.91 -36.56
N THR A 337 13.87 60.31 -36.01
CA THR A 337 13.43 61.72 -35.99
C THR A 337 14.46 62.61 -35.28
N ASN A 338 14.98 62.16 -34.14
CA ASN A 338 15.97 62.91 -33.35
C ASN A 338 17.35 62.94 -34.03
N GLN A 339 17.80 61.86 -34.67
CA GLN A 339 19.00 61.87 -35.52
C GLN A 339 18.87 62.87 -36.66
N ASN A 340 17.71 62.93 -37.32
CA ASN A 340 17.43 63.93 -38.36
C ASN A 340 17.46 65.38 -37.81
N LEU A 341 17.02 65.60 -36.57
CA LEU A 341 17.15 66.90 -35.90
C LEU A 341 18.60 67.23 -35.54
N ILE A 342 19.39 66.28 -35.05
CA ILE A 342 20.83 66.44 -34.78
C ILE A 342 21.59 66.79 -36.07
N GLN A 343 21.29 66.11 -37.19
CA GLN A 343 21.87 66.46 -38.48
C GLN A 343 21.50 67.87 -38.95
N LYS A 344 20.28 68.33 -38.68
CA LYS A 344 19.84 69.72 -38.96
C LYS A 344 20.55 70.72 -38.04
N ALA A 345 20.70 70.41 -36.75
CA ALA A 345 21.44 71.24 -35.80
C ALA A 345 22.91 71.39 -36.21
N ASN A 346 23.59 70.29 -36.56
CA ASN A 346 24.98 70.32 -37.02
C ASN A 346 25.14 71.14 -38.33
N LYS A 347 24.14 71.11 -39.24
CA LYS A 347 24.11 71.99 -40.42
C LYS A 347 23.90 73.46 -40.06
N LEU A 348 23.06 73.75 -39.05
CA LEU A 348 22.86 75.11 -38.54
C LEU A 348 24.13 75.66 -37.88
N ASP A 349 24.82 74.85 -37.08
CA ASP A 349 26.03 75.23 -36.34
C ASP A 349 27.21 75.51 -37.29
N ASN A 350 27.40 74.68 -38.32
CA ASN A 350 28.33 74.96 -39.43
C ASN A 350 27.99 76.27 -40.16
N ASN A 351 26.71 76.59 -40.34
CA ASN A 351 26.29 77.89 -40.90
C ASN A 351 26.55 79.05 -39.92
N GLN A 352 26.40 78.87 -38.61
CA GLN A 352 26.78 79.89 -37.62
C GLN A 352 28.30 80.14 -37.61
N LEU A 353 29.12 79.08 -37.65
CA LEU A 353 30.58 79.21 -37.80
C LEU A 353 30.96 79.96 -39.09
N ARG A 354 30.28 79.69 -40.20
CA ARG A 354 30.44 80.43 -41.47
C ARG A 354 30.04 81.90 -41.33
N ILE A 355 28.94 82.21 -40.63
CA ILE A 355 28.51 83.59 -40.36
C ILE A 355 29.53 84.31 -39.46
N ILE A 356 30.07 83.66 -38.43
CA ILE A 356 31.12 84.20 -37.57
C ILE A 356 32.40 84.49 -38.38
N GLY A 357 32.74 83.64 -39.34
CA GLY A 357 33.82 83.89 -40.31
C GLY A 357 33.57 85.14 -41.16
N LEU A 358 32.36 85.28 -41.73
CA LEU A 358 31.97 86.45 -42.52
C LEU A 358 31.95 87.74 -41.68
N VAL A 359 31.51 87.69 -40.43
CA VAL A 359 31.51 88.84 -39.51
C VAL A 359 32.94 89.28 -39.16
N LYS A 360 33.91 88.36 -39.06
CA LYS A 360 35.34 88.72 -38.91
C LYS A 360 35.87 89.47 -40.14
N ILE A 361 35.55 88.98 -41.35
CA ILE A 361 35.92 89.64 -42.61
C ILE A 361 35.26 91.03 -42.69
N GLU A 362 34.00 91.18 -42.27
CA GLU A 362 33.32 92.48 -42.19
C GLU A 362 34.02 93.43 -41.19
N GLN A 363 34.46 92.93 -40.04
CA GLN A 363 35.22 93.74 -39.06
C GLN A 363 36.60 94.16 -39.58
N GLU A 364 37.27 93.33 -40.39
CA GLU A 364 38.54 93.67 -41.02
C GLU A 364 38.34 94.73 -42.12
N LEU A 365 37.35 94.57 -42.99
CA LEU A 365 36.95 95.57 -43.98
C LEU A 365 36.53 96.90 -43.33
N ARG A 366 35.82 96.87 -42.19
CA ARG A 366 35.50 98.08 -41.41
C ARG A 366 36.73 98.77 -40.85
N LYS A 367 37.76 98.04 -40.40
CA LYS A 367 39.05 98.61 -39.95
C LYS A 367 39.81 99.25 -41.12
N GLU A 368 39.86 98.58 -42.26
CA GLU A 368 40.49 99.12 -43.48
C GLU A 368 39.79 100.40 -43.96
N LEU A 369 38.45 100.39 -44.03
CA LEU A 369 37.66 101.56 -44.41
C LEU A 369 37.81 102.69 -43.39
N GLN A 370 37.89 102.40 -42.09
CA GLN A 370 38.17 103.40 -41.07
C GLN A 370 39.59 103.98 -41.22
N GLN A 371 40.59 103.17 -41.59
CA GLN A 371 41.93 103.68 -41.89
C GLN A 371 41.92 104.57 -43.14
N LYS A 372 41.23 104.16 -44.22
CA LYS A 372 41.05 104.99 -45.42
C LYS A 372 40.34 106.31 -45.11
N THR A 373 39.42 106.31 -44.15
CA THR A 373 38.77 107.55 -43.67
C THR A 373 39.78 108.48 -43.00
N ARG A 374 40.68 107.98 -42.14
CA ARG A 374 41.79 108.77 -41.56
C ARG A 374 42.78 109.27 -42.62
N ASP A 375 43.10 108.43 -43.61
CA ASP A 375 43.95 108.80 -44.75
C ASP A 375 43.32 110.00 -45.50
N ILE A 376 42.00 109.99 -45.69
CA ILE A 376 41.23 111.10 -46.30
C ILE A 376 41.22 112.35 -45.40
N GLU A 377 40.93 112.23 -44.10
CA GLU A 377 40.99 113.36 -43.15
C GLU A 377 42.37 114.03 -43.13
N TYR A 378 43.44 113.24 -43.23
CA TYR A 378 44.81 113.75 -43.35
C TYR A 378 45.08 114.47 -44.68
N LEU A 379 44.52 113.97 -45.78
CA LEU A 379 44.60 114.61 -47.09
C LEU A 379 43.76 115.90 -47.16
N ASP A 380 42.58 115.96 -46.55
CA ASP A 380 41.79 117.19 -46.42
C ASP A 380 42.47 118.21 -45.50
N LYS A 381 43.13 117.77 -44.42
CA LYS A 381 43.92 118.63 -43.55
C LYS A 381 45.13 119.22 -44.29
N THR A 382 45.90 118.41 -45.00
CA THR A 382 47.03 118.93 -45.80
C THR A 382 46.55 119.79 -46.98
N THR A 383 45.38 119.50 -47.56
CA THR A 383 44.76 120.35 -48.59
C THR A 383 44.28 121.70 -48.05
N THR A 384 43.76 121.74 -46.82
CA THR A 384 43.36 123.00 -46.16
C THR A 384 44.57 123.81 -45.71
N GLU A 385 45.63 123.18 -45.20
CA GLU A 385 46.93 123.82 -44.91
C GLU A 385 47.59 124.39 -46.19
N LEU A 386 47.50 123.69 -47.32
CA LEU A 386 47.98 124.20 -48.63
C LEU A 386 47.13 125.36 -49.15
N LYS A 387 45.80 125.32 -48.99
CA LYS A 387 44.92 126.46 -49.29
C LYS A 387 45.24 127.66 -48.41
N GLN A 388 45.54 127.46 -47.12
CA GLN A 388 45.95 128.53 -46.23
C GLN A 388 47.27 129.17 -46.68
N LYS A 389 48.31 128.35 -46.94
CA LYS A 389 49.61 128.84 -47.45
C LYS A 389 49.49 129.56 -48.81
N LEU A 390 48.58 129.12 -49.68
CA LEU A 390 48.27 129.82 -50.93
C LEU A 390 47.63 131.19 -50.68
N ASN A 391 46.72 131.28 -49.71
CA ASN A 391 46.06 132.53 -49.32
C ASN A 391 47.03 133.51 -48.63
N GLU A 392 47.94 132.99 -47.79
CA GLU A 392 49.05 133.75 -47.19
C GLU A 392 50.03 134.28 -48.24
N LYS A 393 50.37 133.46 -49.26
CA LYS A 393 51.16 133.89 -50.41
C LYS A 393 50.45 134.99 -51.21
N SER A 394 49.15 134.84 -51.46
CA SER A 394 48.36 135.87 -52.14
C SER A 394 48.26 137.18 -51.33
N SER A 395 48.21 137.08 -49.99
CA SER A 395 48.29 138.24 -49.09
C SER A 395 49.66 138.95 -49.15
N MET A 396 50.75 138.20 -49.29
CA MET A 396 52.08 138.80 -49.52
C MET A 396 52.23 139.39 -50.92
N GLU A 397 51.70 138.75 -51.96
CA GLU A 397 51.64 139.32 -53.33
C GLU A 397 50.80 140.60 -53.37
N ALA A 398 49.69 140.68 -52.63
CA ALA A 398 48.92 141.91 -52.47
C ALA A 398 49.75 143.03 -51.81
N LYS A 399 50.46 142.74 -50.71
CA LYS A 399 51.32 143.73 -50.03
C LYS A 399 52.50 144.20 -50.89
N ILE A 400 53.13 143.30 -51.64
CA ILE A 400 54.19 143.65 -52.60
C ILE A 400 53.62 144.50 -53.74
N LYS A 401 52.42 144.20 -54.20
CA LYS A 401 51.71 145.00 -55.20
C LYS A 401 51.35 146.39 -54.67
N ASP A 402 50.86 146.51 -53.45
CA ASP A 402 50.58 147.80 -52.80
C ASP A 402 51.86 148.63 -52.60
N GLN A 403 52.98 148.01 -52.21
CA GLN A 403 54.29 148.68 -52.09
C GLN A 403 54.80 149.17 -53.45
N LEU A 404 54.78 148.34 -54.49
CA LEU A 404 55.11 148.76 -55.86
C LEU A 404 54.15 149.85 -56.37
N GLN A 405 52.87 149.79 -56.01
CA GLN A 405 51.87 150.78 -56.39
C GLN A 405 52.05 152.10 -55.61
N GLU A 406 52.65 152.09 -54.41
CA GLU A 406 53.06 153.28 -53.67
C GLU A 406 54.38 153.87 -54.20
N GLU A 407 55.38 153.04 -54.58
CA GLU A 407 56.59 153.51 -55.26
C GLU A 407 56.26 154.13 -56.63
N LEU A 408 55.38 153.49 -57.41
CA LEU A 408 54.86 154.04 -58.67
C LEU A 408 54.08 155.35 -58.42
N LYS A 409 53.44 155.52 -57.27
CA LYS A 409 52.78 156.78 -56.86
C LYS A 409 53.77 157.88 -56.49
N LYS A 410 54.88 157.54 -55.81
CA LYS A 410 55.99 158.48 -55.51
C LYS A 410 56.72 158.88 -56.80
N LEU A 411 56.95 157.93 -57.71
CA LEU A 411 57.55 158.19 -59.02
C LEU A 411 56.62 159.01 -59.92
N LYS A 412 55.30 158.80 -59.84
CA LYS A 412 54.31 159.67 -60.48
C LYS A 412 54.32 161.08 -59.94
N LEU A 413 54.31 161.29 -58.62
CA LEU A 413 54.38 162.63 -58.03
C LEU A 413 55.64 163.40 -58.49
N ALA A 414 56.80 162.73 -58.55
CA ALA A 414 58.02 163.31 -59.10
C ALA A 414 57.96 163.62 -60.60
N TYR A 415 57.07 162.96 -61.35
CA TYR A 415 56.79 163.25 -62.76
C TYR A 415 55.71 164.34 -62.91
N GLU A 416 54.72 164.38 -62.02
CA GLU A 416 53.60 165.33 -62.03
C GLU A 416 54.08 166.74 -61.63
N GLU A 417 55.05 166.89 -60.71
CA GLU A 417 55.74 168.17 -60.46
C GLU A 417 56.56 168.70 -61.66
N LEU A 418 56.92 167.81 -62.60
CA LEU A 418 57.66 168.15 -63.82
C LEU A 418 56.72 168.39 -65.02
N ASP A 419 55.61 167.66 -65.08
CA ASP A 419 54.58 167.70 -66.13
C ASP A 419 53.57 168.84 -65.92
N GLU A 420 53.25 169.23 -64.68
CA GLU A 420 52.46 170.46 -64.41
C GLU A 420 53.18 171.73 -64.91
N LYS A 421 54.52 171.77 -64.80
CA LYS A 421 55.35 172.82 -65.43
C LYS A 421 55.30 172.81 -66.96
N TYR A 422 54.80 171.76 -67.58
CA TYR A 422 54.74 171.58 -69.04
C TYR A 422 53.29 171.56 -69.59
N LYS A 423 52.28 171.27 -68.76
CA LYS A 423 50.85 171.21 -69.15
C LYS A 423 50.03 172.44 -68.82
N HIS A 424 50.64 173.43 -68.17
CA HIS A 424 50.22 174.84 -68.36
C HIS A 424 50.35 175.31 -69.84
N LEU A 425 50.90 174.49 -70.74
CA LEU A 425 51.07 174.78 -72.17
C LEU A 425 49.99 174.21 -73.11
N LEU A 426 49.18 173.21 -72.71
CA LEU A 426 48.27 172.51 -73.65
C LEU A 426 46.95 171.99 -73.05
N LEU A 427 46.00 172.92 -72.90
CA LEU A 427 44.60 172.72 -72.49
C LEU A 427 43.73 172.21 -73.66
N ILE A 428 43.90 170.96 -74.12
CA ILE A 428 43.11 170.38 -75.25
C ILE A 428 42.73 168.89 -75.02
N ASN A 429 41.42 168.58 -75.14
CA ASN A 429 40.73 167.26 -75.03
C ASN A 429 40.74 166.58 -73.63
N ALA A 430 39.65 166.11 -72.97
CA ALA A 430 38.39 165.39 -73.34
C ALA A 430 38.56 163.85 -73.48
N GLN A 431 37.67 162.90 -73.08
CA GLN A 431 36.36 162.86 -72.34
C GLN A 431 35.95 161.37 -72.03
N SER A 432 34.90 161.10 -71.20
CA SER A 432 34.04 159.85 -71.17
C SER A 432 34.57 158.54 -70.46
N ARG A 433 33.83 157.44 -70.11
CA ARG A 433 32.38 157.06 -69.87
C ARG A 433 32.18 155.56 -69.39
N LEU A 434 31.22 155.25 -68.46
CA LEU A 434 30.35 154.00 -68.34
C LEU A 434 31.06 152.59 -68.09
N LYS A 435 30.51 151.36 -67.79
CA LYS A 435 29.28 150.67 -67.21
C LYS A 435 29.55 149.10 -67.06
N GLU A 436 28.77 148.05 -66.61
CA GLU A 436 27.50 147.68 -65.86
C GLU A 436 27.47 146.13 -65.46
N THR A 437 26.39 145.60 -64.82
CA THR A 437 25.89 144.17 -64.62
C THR A 437 26.59 143.15 -63.65
N VAL A 438 26.00 142.21 -62.84
CA VAL A 438 24.61 141.70 -62.45
C VAL A 438 24.04 140.48 -63.27
N PRO A 439 23.29 139.41 -62.78
CA PRO A 439 22.86 138.84 -61.44
C PRO A 439 22.91 137.24 -61.25
N SER A 440 22.16 136.66 -60.25
CA SER A 440 21.44 135.32 -60.23
C SER A 440 22.14 133.98 -59.80
N ILE A 441 21.51 132.86 -59.27
CA ILE A 441 20.11 132.53 -58.77
C ILE A 441 19.96 131.51 -57.54
N GLN A 442 19.37 130.28 -57.62
CA GLN A 442 18.85 129.37 -56.52
C GLN A 442 18.93 127.82 -56.87
N HIS A 443 18.35 126.72 -56.28
CA HIS A 443 17.32 126.30 -55.24
C HIS A 443 17.40 124.70 -55.02
N LYS A 444 16.64 123.80 -54.29
CA LYS A 444 15.51 123.69 -53.28
C LYS A 444 15.24 122.21 -52.75
N LEU A 445 14.86 121.94 -51.45
CA LEU A 445 14.15 120.75 -50.79
C LEU A 445 14.67 119.27 -50.94
N ALA A 446 14.42 118.18 -50.14
CA ALA A 446 13.71 117.78 -48.86
C ALA A 446 12.21 117.28 -48.88
N PRO A 447 11.61 116.46 -47.92
CA PRO A 447 12.06 115.38 -46.94
C PRO A 447 11.02 114.21 -46.59
N THR A 448 11.23 113.40 -45.51
CA THR A 448 10.27 112.59 -44.64
C THR A 448 9.52 111.29 -45.15
N ALA A 449 8.96 110.32 -44.37
CA ALA A 449 9.14 109.72 -42.99
C ALA A 449 8.22 108.47 -42.65
N ALA A 450 8.52 107.71 -41.56
CA ALA A 450 7.63 106.82 -40.70
C ALA A 450 7.14 105.40 -41.23
N THR A 451 6.69 104.35 -40.48
CA THR A 451 6.40 104.08 -39.01
C THR A 451 6.21 102.55 -38.63
N LEU A 452 6.25 102.19 -37.30
CA LEU A 452 5.60 101.04 -36.56
C LEU A 452 6.12 99.56 -36.71
N ASN A 453 6.01 98.57 -35.76
CA ASN A 453 5.86 98.51 -34.25
C ASN A 453 5.91 97.03 -33.66
N ILE A 454 5.98 96.87 -32.31
CA ILE A 454 5.45 95.78 -31.39
C ILE A 454 6.40 94.75 -30.67
N LYS A 455 6.49 94.86 -29.31
CA LYS A 455 6.59 93.85 -28.18
C LYS A 455 7.72 92.75 -28.16
N THR A 456 8.16 92.08 -27.06
CA THR A 456 7.87 92.09 -25.58
C THR A 456 9.02 91.53 -24.70
N GLN A 457 9.15 92.03 -23.44
CA GLN A 457 9.52 91.36 -22.15
C GLN A 457 10.88 90.64 -21.86
N ARG A 458 11.23 90.71 -20.56
CA ARG A 458 12.24 89.99 -19.72
C ARG A 458 11.54 88.82 -18.95
N PRO A 459 12.17 87.95 -18.13
CA PRO A 459 13.48 88.05 -17.45
C PRO A 459 14.35 86.75 -17.41
N LEU A 460 15.46 86.80 -16.66
CA LEU A 460 16.12 85.60 -16.09
C LEU A 460 15.29 85.01 -14.95
N ASN A 461 15.29 83.70 -14.81
CA ASN A 461 15.08 83.03 -13.51
C ASN A 461 15.73 81.63 -13.54
N GLN A 462 16.50 81.27 -12.51
CA GLN A 462 17.04 79.92 -12.29
C GLN A 462 16.73 79.52 -10.86
N ASN A 463 16.06 78.37 -10.66
CA ASN A 463 15.71 77.88 -9.33
C ASN A 463 15.62 76.35 -9.32
N ASN A 464 16.16 75.79 -8.23
CA ASN A 464 15.84 74.51 -7.61
C ASN A 464 16.31 73.19 -8.25
N THR A 465 16.53 72.24 -7.33
CA THR A 465 16.96 70.84 -7.46
C THR A 465 15.74 69.91 -7.66
N PRO A 466 15.92 68.57 -7.81
CA PRO A 466 16.29 67.67 -6.70
C PRO A 466 17.60 66.90 -7.00
N ASP A 467 18.54 66.75 -6.07
CA ASP A 467 18.48 66.11 -4.73
C ASP A 467 18.32 64.59 -4.76
N SER A 468 19.47 63.92 -4.67
CA SER A 468 19.59 62.48 -4.46
C SER A 468 19.31 62.14 -2.99
N ILE A 469 18.18 61.48 -2.71
CA ILE A 469 17.84 61.02 -1.35
C ILE A 469 18.08 59.52 -1.25
N ASN A 470 19.15 59.14 -0.53
CA ASN A 470 19.31 57.78 -0.02
C ASN A 470 18.18 57.46 0.94
N GLN A 471 17.43 56.37 0.69
CA GLN A 471 16.59 55.76 1.72
C GLN A 471 17.41 54.71 2.48
N ASP A 472 18.14 55.15 3.50
CA ASP A 472 18.66 54.25 4.53
C ASP A 472 17.50 53.58 5.27
N LYS A 473 17.12 52.39 4.81
CA LYS A 473 16.14 51.55 5.47
C LYS A 473 16.75 50.96 6.74
N ASN A 474 16.68 51.73 7.82
CA ASN A 474 16.90 51.28 9.19
C ASN A 474 15.88 50.17 9.54
N GLN A 475 16.18 48.94 9.12
CA GLN A 475 15.48 47.75 9.55
C GLN A 475 15.78 47.55 11.04
N GLN A 476 14.78 47.79 11.89
CA GLN A 476 14.87 47.48 13.30
C GLN A 476 15.06 45.97 13.44
N GLN A 477 16.28 45.56 13.81
CA GLN A 477 16.64 44.15 13.99
C GLN A 477 15.76 43.55 15.10
N GLN A 478 14.81 42.71 14.71
CA GLN A 478 13.94 42.02 15.66
C GLN A 478 14.78 41.08 16.52
N LYS A 479 14.74 41.29 17.84
CA LYS A 479 15.33 40.39 18.82
C LYS A 479 14.32 39.28 19.09
N PHE A 480 14.72 38.04 18.83
CA PHE A 480 13.92 36.86 19.12
C PHE A 480 14.33 36.27 20.47
N LYS A 481 13.38 35.70 21.20
CA LYS A 481 13.68 34.85 22.36
C LYS A 481 14.59 33.69 21.91
N VAL A 482 15.60 33.38 22.71
CA VAL A 482 16.43 32.18 22.52
C VAL A 482 15.58 30.92 22.77
N ILE A 483 15.79 29.92 21.92
CA ILE A 483 15.10 28.63 22.00
C ILE A 483 15.72 27.81 23.13
N LYS A 484 14.92 27.38 24.09
CA LYS A 484 15.38 26.51 25.19
C LYS A 484 15.22 25.04 24.81
N LYS A 485 15.91 24.15 25.53
CA LYS A 485 15.79 22.69 25.33
C LYS A 485 14.31 22.25 25.36
N ASP A 486 13.55 22.78 26.32
CA ASP A 486 12.14 22.43 26.55
C ASP A 486 11.26 22.82 25.35
N ASP A 487 11.60 23.92 24.65
CA ASP A 487 10.90 24.38 23.44
C ASP A 487 11.08 23.38 22.26
N VAL A 488 12.12 22.54 22.25
CA VAL A 488 12.47 21.60 21.14
C VAL A 488 12.57 20.12 21.54
N GLU A 489 12.40 19.75 22.81
CA GLU A 489 12.60 18.37 23.28
C GLU A 489 11.67 17.36 22.58
N HIS A 490 10.43 17.76 22.28
CA HIS A 490 9.48 16.95 21.53
C HIS A 490 9.91 16.69 20.08
N LEU A 491 10.66 17.61 19.46
CA LEU A 491 11.25 17.47 18.12
C LEU A 491 12.53 16.61 18.16
N GLY A 492 13.30 16.69 19.25
CA GLY A 492 14.41 15.75 19.51
C GLY A 492 13.94 14.30 19.58
N LEU A 493 12.85 14.05 20.29
CA LEU A 493 12.17 12.76 20.33
C LEU A 493 11.59 12.36 18.96
N GLU A 494 11.07 13.30 18.18
CA GLU A 494 10.56 13.01 16.84
C GLU A 494 11.66 12.54 15.89
N LEU A 495 12.79 13.24 15.89
CA LEU A 495 13.99 12.84 15.14
C LEU A 495 14.49 11.45 15.58
N ASN A 496 14.46 11.14 16.89
CA ASN A 496 14.77 9.81 17.43
C ASN A 496 13.87 8.72 16.82
N TYR A 497 12.55 8.95 16.82
CA TYR A 497 11.58 7.98 16.29
C TYR A 497 11.65 7.84 14.77
N ARG A 498 11.79 8.94 14.02
CA ARG A 498 11.99 8.90 12.56
C ARG A 498 13.24 8.10 12.18
N LEU A 499 14.39 8.35 12.82
CA LEU A 499 15.63 7.60 12.55
C LEU A 499 15.52 6.10 12.89
N ARG A 500 14.87 5.76 14.02
CA ARG A 500 14.63 4.36 14.41
C ARG A 500 13.68 3.63 13.46
N THR A 501 12.59 4.27 13.04
CA THR A 501 11.66 3.70 12.04
C THR A 501 12.36 3.49 10.69
N LYS A 502 13.29 4.37 10.30
CA LYS A 502 14.13 4.23 9.10
C LYS A 502 15.33 3.28 9.28
N LYS A 503 15.56 2.77 10.49
CA LYS A 503 16.70 1.91 10.90
C LYS A 503 18.09 2.53 10.65
N ILE A 504 18.22 3.85 10.82
CA ILE A 504 19.45 4.62 10.63
C ILE A 504 20.02 5.05 11.98
N THR A 505 21.32 4.83 12.21
CA THR A 505 22.00 5.27 13.44
C THR A 505 22.15 6.79 13.46
N LEU A 506 22.13 7.43 14.63
CA LEU A 506 22.34 8.88 14.72
C LEU A 506 23.70 9.36 14.15
N PRO A 507 24.83 8.65 14.36
CA PRO A 507 26.09 8.96 13.69
C PRO A 507 25.99 8.91 12.16
N ASP A 508 25.32 7.90 11.58
CA ASP A 508 25.10 7.81 10.14
C ASP A 508 24.17 8.91 9.62
N ALA A 509 23.13 9.26 10.37
CA ALA A 509 22.21 10.35 10.02
C ALA A 509 22.98 11.68 9.87
N ILE A 510 23.81 11.99 10.86
CA ILE A 510 24.63 13.22 10.89
C ILE A 510 25.69 13.20 9.77
N GLU A 511 26.45 12.10 9.65
CA GLU A 511 27.55 12.01 8.69
C GLU A 511 27.11 11.85 7.23
N ARG A 512 25.94 11.29 6.94
CA ARG A 512 25.53 11.01 5.54
C ARG A 512 24.50 11.98 4.98
N TYR A 513 23.70 12.63 5.84
CA TYR A 513 22.55 13.43 5.39
C TYR A 513 22.60 14.88 5.89
N LEU A 514 23.09 15.14 7.12
CA LEU A 514 23.19 16.50 7.66
C LEU A 514 24.44 17.25 7.17
N PHE A 515 25.60 16.59 7.10
CA PHE A 515 26.88 17.22 6.73
C PHE A 515 27.38 16.80 5.35
N ASP A 516 27.28 17.71 4.36
CA ASP A 516 27.84 17.49 3.02
C ASP A 516 29.38 17.55 3.00
N ASN A 517 29.96 17.03 1.91
CA ASN A 517 31.41 17.13 1.60
C ASN A 517 31.98 18.56 1.64
N LYS A 518 31.14 19.59 1.53
CA LYS A 518 31.50 21.00 1.75
C LYS A 518 31.70 21.27 3.25
N ASN A 519 30.67 21.04 4.06
CA ASN A 519 30.66 21.29 5.50
C ASN A 519 31.70 20.45 6.25
N LYS A 520 31.96 19.21 5.81
CA LYS A 520 33.04 18.37 6.34
C LYS A 520 34.45 18.90 6.06
N LYS A 521 34.64 19.68 4.98
CA LYS A 521 35.93 20.31 4.64
C LYS A 521 36.13 21.65 5.33
N THR A 522 35.07 22.42 5.54
CA THR A 522 35.13 23.71 6.24
C THR A 522 35.06 23.56 7.76
N GLY A 523 34.52 22.45 8.27
CA GLY A 523 34.23 22.26 9.69
C GLY A 523 32.96 22.98 10.17
N GLU A 524 32.29 23.74 9.31
CA GLU A 524 31.17 24.62 9.63
C GLU A 524 29.93 24.36 8.74
N ILE A 525 28.75 24.67 9.27
CA ILE A 525 27.46 24.62 8.58
C ILE A 525 26.60 25.84 8.95
N LYS A 526 25.76 26.30 8.02
CA LYS A 526 24.83 27.43 8.26
C LYS A 526 23.53 26.99 8.92
N LEU A 527 22.91 27.87 9.70
CA LEU A 527 21.56 27.72 10.26
C LEU A 527 20.54 27.33 9.17
N LYS A 528 20.49 28.07 8.06
CA LYS A 528 19.63 27.73 6.92
C LYS A 528 19.96 26.38 6.28
N GLU A 529 21.24 26.05 6.13
CA GLU A 529 21.67 24.73 5.62
C GLU A 529 21.21 23.59 6.56
N ILE A 530 21.12 23.80 7.89
CA ILE A 530 20.57 22.81 8.83
C ILE A 530 19.05 22.68 8.65
N SER A 531 18.29 23.78 8.64
CA SER A 531 16.82 23.73 8.54
C SER A 531 16.38 23.02 7.25
N GLU A 532 16.96 23.41 6.11
CA GLU A 532 16.72 22.77 4.80
C GLU A 532 17.06 21.26 4.78
N ARG A 533 17.89 20.76 5.70
CA ARG A 533 18.27 19.33 5.79
C ARG A 533 17.38 18.56 6.75
N LEU A 534 16.93 19.17 7.84
CA LEU A 534 15.99 18.55 8.78
C LEU A 534 14.62 18.29 8.15
N GLN A 535 14.23 19.06 7.13
CA GLN A 535 13.03 18.81 6.31
C GLN A 535 13.16 17.60 5.35
N ARG A 536 14.37 17.07 5.10
CA ARG A 536 14.63 16.00 4.12
C ARG A 536 14.77 14.63 4.79
N GLU A 537 14.68 13.56 4.00
CA GLU A 537 15.03 12.20 4.45
C GLU A 537 16.45 12.14 5.02
N PRO A 538 16.69 11.49 6.17
CA PRO A 538 15.74 10.70 6.98
C PRO A 538 15.02 11.50 8.09
N PHE A 539 15.30 12.80 8.22
CA PHE A 539 14.87 13.63 9.34
C PHE A 539 13.41 14.09 9.24
N LEU A 540 12.92 14.42 8.03
CA LEU A 540 11.52 14.68 7.69
C LEU A 540 10.70 15.49 8.72
N LEU A 541 11.26 16.57 9.29
CA LEU A 541 10.44 17.56 9.99
C LEU A 541 9.59 18.30 8.94
N ILE A 542 8.31 17.94 8.87
CA ILE A 542 7.37 18.37 7.81
C ILE A 542 7.07 19.87 7.92
N ASP A 543 7.03 20.38 9.15
CA ASP A 543 6.80 21.79 9.46
C ASP A 543 8.11 22.59 9.38
N GLU A 544 8.08 23.69 8.64
CA GLU A 544 9.24 24.58 8.44
C GLU A 544 9.63 25.30 9.73
N ASP A 545 8.67 25.72 10.54
CA ASP A 545 8.93 26.37 11.83
C ASP A 545 9.59 25.39 12.81
N SER A 546 9.13 24.15 12.89
CA SER A 546 9.75 23.08 13.68
C SER A 546 11.19 22.77 13.23
N ALA A 547 11.44 22.68 11.93
CA ALA A 547 12.79 22.50 11.39
C ALA A 547 13.70 23.70 11.72
N LEU A 548 13.15 24.93 11.67
CA LEU A 548 13.85 26.16 12.00
C LEU A 548 14.13 26.28 13.51
N LEU A 549 13.21 25.90 14.39
CA LEU A 549 13.39 25.89 15.85
C LEU A 549 14.55 24.98 16.26
N VAL A 550 14.63 23.77 15.69
CA VAL A 550 15.77 22.86 15.92
C VAL A 550 17.05 23.46 15.32
N ALA A 551 17.02 24.00 14.10
CA ALA A 551 18.19 24.64 13.49
C ALA A 551 18.74 25.82 14.32
N ARG A 552 17.85 26.64 14.90
CA ARG A 552 18.20 27.72 15.83
C ARG A 552 18.84 27.17 17.11
N TYR A 553 18.20 26.22 17.80
CA TYR A 553 18.75 25.60 19.02
C TYR A 553 20.12 24.90 18.81
N LEU A 554 20.40 24.43 17.60
CA LEU A 554 21.69 23.82 17.22
C LEU A 554 22.80 24.83 16.88
N THR A 555 22.48 26.12 16.68
CA THR A 555 23.41 27.14 16.16
C THR A 555 23.55 28.37 17.06
N GLU A 556 22.45 28.84 17.65
CA GLU A 556 22.40 29.99 18.55
C GLU A 556 23.02 29.70 19.92
N ASP A 557 23.43 30.75 20.62
CA ASP A 557 23.97 30.63 21.98
C ASP A 557 22.86 30.50 23.01
N ASN A 558 22.56 29.25 23.38
CA ASN A 558 21.54 28.88 24.35
C ASN A 558 21.80 29.39 25.79
N SER A 559 22.90 30.12 26.06
CA SER A 559 23.13 30.80 27.33
C SER A 559 22.51 32.21 27.41
N GLN A 560 22.12 32.79 26.27
CA GLN A 560 21.54 34.14 26.18
C GLN A 560 20.01 34.10 26.28
N GLU A 561 19.37 35.23 26.61
CA GLU A 561 17.90 35.31 26.65
C GLU A 561 17.29 35.70 25.30
N PHE A 562 17.99 36.56 24.54
CA PHE A 562 17.57 37.06 23.24
C PHE A 562 18.71 37.04 22.22
N VAL A 563 18.41 36.65 20.98
CA VAL A 563 19.35 36.63 19.85
C VAL A 563 18.74 37.41 18.67
N VAL A 564 19.60 38.05 17.87
CA VAL A 564 19.21 38.64 16.58
C VAL A 564 19.26 37.54 15.53
N TYR A 565 18.11 37.23 14.92
CA TYR A 565 18.01 36.16 13.93
C TYR A 565 18.82 36.47 12.67
N ASN A 566 19.58 35.47 12.19
CA ASN A 566 20.43 35.57 11.01
C ASN A 566 20.51 34.19 10.33
N ASP A 567 19.91 34.04 9.14
CA ASP A 567 19.87 32.76 8.41
C ASP A 567 21.26 32.31 7.89
N GLN A 568 22.21 33.24 7.81
CA GLN A 568 23.60 33.01 7.42
C GLN A 568 24.53 32.63 8.59
N LEU A 569 24.03 32.61 9.84
CA LEU A 569 24.81 32.23 11.02
C LEU A 569 25.47 30.85 10.81
N THR A 570 26.80 30.77 10.95
CA THR A 570 27.53 29.49 10.93
C THR A 570 27.79 28.97 12.34
N GLN A 571 27.86 27.64 12.47
CA GLN A 571 28.27 26.96 13.69
C GLN A 571 29.20 25.79 13.35
N SER A 572 30.10 25.45 14.28
CA SER A 572 30.98 24.29 14.13
C SER A 572 30.17 22.99 14.07
N THR A 573 30.44 22.17 13.06
CA THR A 573 29.83 20.84 12.89
C THR A 573 30.07 19.91 14.10
N THR A 574 31.15 20.10 14.85
CA THR A 574 31.41 19.38 16.11
C THR A 574 30.45 19.81 17.23
N ILE A 575 30.13 21.11 17.31
CA ILE A 575 29.18 21.66 18.28
C ILE A 575 27.76 21.23 17.91
N VAL A 576 27.35 21.42 16.64
CA VAL A 576 26.05 20.97 16.11
C VAL A 576 25.83 19.48 16.39
N ARG A 577 26.83 18.63 16.11
CA ARG A 577 26.82 17.19 16.42
C ARG A 577 26.59 16.90 17.91
N SER A 578 27.29 17.60 18.80
CA SER A 578 27.18 17.39 20.25
C SER A 578 25.83 17.84 20.81
N ILE A 579 25.29 18.98 20.35
CA ILE A 579 23.96 19.46 20.76
C ILE A 579 22.88 18.53 20.20
N LEU A 580 22.97 18.12 18.93
CA LEU A 580 22.00 17.21 18.30
C LEU A 580 22.00 15.82 18.97
N GLN A 581 23.16 15.28 19.34
CA GLN A 581 23.22 14.02 20.10
C GLN A 581 22.59 14.14 21.49
N LYS A 582 22.71 15.29 22.17
CA LYS A 582 22.04 15.55 23.45
C LYS A 582 20.53 15.77 23.29
N LEU A 583 20.09 16.33 22.17
CA LEU A 583 18.67 16.61 21.88
C LEU A 583 17.89 15.36 21.45
N VAL A 584 18.46 14.56 20.55
CA VAL A 584 17.87 13.30 20.05
C VAL A 584 18.02 12.17 21.07
N GLY A 585 19.04 12.27 21.94
CA GLY A 585 19.42 11.22 22.88
C GLY A 585 20.13 10.05 22.20
N ASN A 586 20.65 9.13 23.02
CA ASN A 586 21.19 7.87 22.54
C ASN A 586 20.04 6.89 22.29
N PHE A 587 20.09 6.16 21.17
CA PHE A 587 19.16 5.08 20.87
C PHE A 587 19.86 3.96 20.10
N GLU A 588 19.29 2.76 20.16
CA GLU A 588 19.75 1.60 19.41
C GLU A 588 18.73 1.20 18.33
N ILE A 589 19.23 0.68 17.21
CA ILE A 589 18.39 0.07 16.18
C ILE A 589 18.10 -1.37 16.59
N MET A 590 16.85 -1.64 16.94
CA MET A 590 16.42 -2.96 17.38
C MET A 590 16.52 -3.98 16.24
N THR A 591 16.96 -5.20 16.58
CA THR A 591 16.92 -6.34 15.65
C THR A 591 15.48 -6.86 15.54
N VAL A 592 15.22 -7.68 14.51
CA VAL A 592 13.87 -8.23 14.25
C VAL A 592 13.40 -9.13 15.41
N GLU A 593 14.33 -9.80 16.08
CA GLU A 593 14.09 -10.65 17.25
C GLU A 593 13.66 -9.81 18.46
N ILE A 594 14.34 -8.68 18.72
CA ILE A 594 14.00 -7.74 19.80
C ILE A 594 12.65 -7.08 19.52
N GLU A 595 12.43 -6.61 18.29
CA GLU A 595 11.12 -6.08 17.86
C GLU A 595 10.00 -7.11 18.06
N THR A 596 10.23 -8.38 17.70
CA THR A 596 9.26 -9.46 17.87
C THR A 596 8.98 -9.72 19.35
N GLN A 597 10.02 -9.77 20.18
CA GLN A 597 9.91 -10.04 21.62
C GLN A 597 9.14 -8.92 22.34
N LYS A 598 9.50 -7.65 22.14
CA LYS A 598 8.76 -6.50 22.71
C LYS A 598 7.31 -6.45 22.21
N THR A 599 7.07 -6.81 20.93
CA THR A 599 5.70 -6.92 20.39
C THR A 599 4.89 -8.02 21.09
N LYS A 600 5.48 -9.20 21.36
CA LYS A 600 4.81 -10.28 22.11
C LYS A 600 4.50 -9.88 23.55
N GLU A 601 5.45 -9.29 24.26
CA GLU A 601 5.27 -8.81 25.64
C GLU A 601 4.10 -7.83 25.74
N ILE A 602 4.11 -6.77 24.92
CA ILE A 602 3.05 -5.76 24.94
C ILE A 602 1.72 -6.37 24.47
N THR A 603 1.71 -7.25 23.47
CA THR A 603 0.48 -7.95 23.05
C THR A 603 -0.14 -8.77 24.19
N GLN A 604 0.65 -9.44 25.03
CA GLN A 604 0.13 -10.16 26.20
C GLN A 604 -0.50 -9.23 27.24
N VAL A 605 0.05 -8.03 27.44
CA VAL A 605 -0.52 -7.01 28.33
C VAL A 605 -1.79 -6.39 27.72
N ILE A 606 -1.74 -5.90 26.47
CA ILE A 606 -2.86 -5.27 25.77
C ILE A 606 -4.05 -6.23 25.64
N SER A 607 -3.83 -7.50 25.29
CA SER A 607 -4.91 -8.50 25.19
C SER A 607 -5.59 -8.79 26.52
N LYS A 608 -4.84 -8.86 27.63
CA LYS A 608 -5.37 -9.06 28.99
C LYS A 608 -6.33 -7.95 29.42
N TYR A 609 -6.04 -6.70 29.05
CA TYR A 609 -6.82 -5.52 29.49
C TYR A 609 -7.68 -4.88 28.39
N LYS A 610 -7.71 -5.44 27.17
CA LYS A 610 -8.24 -4.82 25.93
C LYS A 610 -9.57 -4.08 26.10
N ASN A 611 -10.57 -4.74 26.66
CA ASN A 611 -11.93 -4.18 26.77
C ASN A 611 -11.96 -3.00 27.74
N SER A 612 -11.29 -3.13 28.89
CA SER A 612 -11.24 -2.09 29.92
C SER A 612 -10.41 -0.89 29.45
N LEU A 613 -9.24 -1.13 28.83
CA LEU A 613 -8.43 -0.07 28.23
C LEU A 613 -9.23 0.70 27.17
N LYS A 614 -9.94 0.00 26.27
CA LYS A 614 -10.79 0.66 25.27
C LYS A 614 -11.89 1.50 25.95
N GLN A 615 -12.59 0.93 26.93
CA GLN A 615 -13.65 1.64 27.64
C GLN A 615 -13.15 2.92 28.34
N TYR A 616 -11.95 2.91 28.94
CA TYR A 616 -11.37 4.11 29.52
C TYR A 616 -10.92 5.12 28.47
N PHE A 617 -10.26 4.69 27.39
CA PHE A 617 -9.88 5.60 26.29
C PHE A 617 -11.09 6.22 25.59
N ASP A 618 -12.17 5.46 25.38
CA ASP A 618 -13.45 5.92 24.83
C ASP A 618 -14.16 6.94 25.76
N GLN A 619 -13.76 7.07 27.04
CA GLN A 619 -14.34 7.98 28.03
C GLN A 619 -13.48 9.23 28.33
N LEU A 620 -12.23 9.29 27.86
CA LEU A 620 -11.34 10.41 28.15
C LEU A 620 -11.71 11.66 27.33
N PRO A 621 -11.66 12.86 27.94
CA PRO A 621 -11.85 14.10 27.20
C PRO A 621 -10.65 14.33 26.27
N SER A 622 -10.90 14.21 24.97
CA SER A 622 -9.93 14.55 23.92
C SER A 622 -10.40 15.76 23.11
N LYS A 623 -9.43 16.47 22.53
CA LYS A 623 -9.65 17.53 21.54
C LYS A 623 -10.09 16.96 20.17
N TYR A 624 -9.83 15.67 19.92
CA TYR A 624 -10.05 15.01 18.64
C TYR A 624 -10.50 13.56 18.86
N GLU A 625 -11.56 13.13 18.18
CA GLU A 625 -12.11 11.78 18.29
C GLU A 625 -11.07 10.71 17.88
N GLY A 626 -10.98 9.62 18.65
CA GLY A 626 -10.03 8.51 18.40
C GLY A 626 -8.55 8.80 18.71
N LEU A 627 -8.20 10.03 19.11
CA LEU A 627 -6.83 10.44 19.45
C LEU A 627 -6.69 10.76 20.95
N LEU A 628 -5.53 10.47 21.54
CA LEU A 628 -5.18 10.85 22.92
C LEU A 628 -3.76 11.41 23.00
N GLU A 629 -3.53 12.31 23.96
CA GLU A 629 -2.18 12.81 24.26
C GLU A 629 -1.33 11.71 24.92
N ARG A 630 -0.01 11.70 24.65
CA ARG A 630 0.95 10.70 25.18
C ARG A 630 0.81 10.52 26.70
N LYS A 631 0.65 11.64 27.39
CA LYS A 631 0.46 11.69 28.85
C LYS A 631 -0.82 10.98 29.28
N GLN A 632 -1.96 11.26 28.65
CA GLN A 632 -3.25 10.60 28.94
C GLN A 632 -3.16 9.08 28.77
N ILE A 633 -2.43 8.60 27.76
CA ILE A 633 -2.20 7.16 27.56
C ILE A 633 -1.42 6.57 28.74
N ILE A 634 -0.29 7.18 29.14
CA ILE A 634 0.50 6.70 30.29
C ILE A 634 -0.33 6.71 31.58
N GLU A 635 -1.00 7.83 31.89
CA GLU A 635 -1.85 7.97 33.09
C GLU A 635 -2.98 6.94 33.13
N THR A 636 -3.49 6.48 31.97
CA THR A 636 -4.52 5.42 31.92
C THR A 636 -3.96 4.03 32.24
N PHE A 637 -2.76 3.71 31.76
CA PHE A 637 -2.10 2.43 32.11
C PHE A 637 -1.74 2.40 33.59
N GLU A 638 -1.19 3.50 34.13
CA GLU A 638 -0.87 3.65 35.54
C GLU A 638 -2.13 3.56 36.43
N TYR A 639 -3.21 4.27 36.08
CA TYR A 639 -4.50 4.21 36.79
C TYR A 639 -5.17 2.82 36.79
N MET A 640 -4.82 1.96 35.82
CA MET A 640 -5.35 0.60 35.69
C MET A 640 -4.46 -0.50 36.30
N ASP A 641 -3.41 -0.14 37.05
CA ASP A 641 -2.37 -1.05 37.55
C ASP A 641 -1.74 -1.90 36.42
N ILE A 642 -1.43 -1.26 35.28
CA ILE A 642 -0.81 -1.90 34.11
C ILE A 642 0.65 -1.46 33.99
N ASP A 643 1.52 -2.12 34.76
CA ASP A 643 2.97 -1.92 34.72
C ASP A 643 3.55 -2.22 33.33
N LEU A 644 3.96 -1.17 32.61
CA LEU A 644 4.89 -1.26 31.48
C LEU A 644 6.22 -0.61 31.85
N THR A 645 7.31 -1.26 31.48
CA THR A 645 8.66 -0.65 31.61
C THR A 645 8.83 0.54 30.69
N THR A 646 9.73 1.47 31.02
CA THR A 646 10.03 2.65 30.18
C THR A 646 10.40 2.26 28.73
N GLU A 647 11.09 1.13 28.54
CA GLU A 647 11.39 0.59 27.21
C GLU A 647 10.15 0.08 26.46
N GLN A 648 9.18 -0.51 27.17
CA GLN A 648 7.93 -0.98 26.56
C GLN A 648 7.00 0.19 26.21
N TYR A 649 6.94 1.23 27.05
CA TYR A 649 6.30 2.49 26.67
C TYR A 649 6.96 3.14 25.46
N ASP A 650 8.30 3.22 25.43
CA ASP A 650 9.03 3.77 24.30
C ASP A 650 8.80 2.97 23.00
N PHE A 651 8.78 1.63 23.08
CA PHE A 651 8.44 0.77 21.94
C PHE A 651 6.99 0.95 21.49
N LEU A 652 6.04 1.07 22.42
CA LEU A 652 4.63 1.34 22.15
C LEU A 652 4.46 2.67 21.40
N PHE A 653 5.10 3.74 21.87
CA PHE A 653 5.03 5.05 21.22
C PHE A 653 5.80 5.11 19.90
N LEU A 654 6.93 4.41 19.76
CA LEU A 654 7.61 4.25 18.46
C LEU A 654 6.73 3.52 17.42
N ARG A 655 6.00 2.47 17.85
CA ARG A 655 5.05 1.79 16.97
C ARG A 655 3.88 2.71 16.59
N LEU A 656 3.25 3.40 17.54
CA LEU A 656 2.18 4.36 17.25
C LEU A 656 2.66 5.55 16.39
N PHE A 657 3.91 5.99 16.56
CA PHE A 657 4.54 7.01 15.74
C PHE A 657 4.57 6.60 14.27
N SER A 658 4.87 5.33 13.96
CA SER A 658 4.95 4.85 12.57
C SER A 658 3.62 4.91 11.78
N TYR A 659 2.48 5.12 12.46
CA TYR A 659 1.17 5.37 11.84
C TYR A 659 0.71 6.82 11.89
N SER A 660 1.21 7.61 12.85
CA SER A 660 0.72 8.97 13.16
C SER A 660 1.67 10.08 12.73
N ASN A 661 2.97 9.78 12.62
CA ASN A 661 4.06 10.75 12.46
C ASN A 661 4.03 11.91 13.48
N ASN A 662 3.52 11.66 14.70
CA ASN A 662 3.38 12.66 15.76
C ASN A 662 3.86 12.05 17.10
N THR A 663 4.58 12.82 17.94
CA THR A 663 5.12 12.32 19.22
C THR A 663 4.27 12.64 20.45
N GLN A 664 3.29 13.53 20.30
CA GLN A 664 2.46 14.08 21.39
C GLN A 664 1.05 13.52 21.38
N ILE A 665 0.46 13.26 20.21
CA ILE A 665 -0.93 12.83 20.04
C ILE A 665 -0.95 11.54 19.20
N PHE A 666 -1.57 10.49 19.74
CA PHE A 666 -1.58 9.16 19.13
C PHE A 666 -3.02 8.60 18.95
N PRO A 667 -3.30 7.88 17.86
CA PRO A 667 -4.57 7.19 17.66
C PRO A 667 -4.63 5.92 18.53
N TYR A 668 -5.26 6.00 19.70
CA TYR A 668 -5.28 4.90 20.68
C TYR A 668 -5.91 3.62 20.12
N ILE A 669 -6.83 3.73 19.17
CA ILE A 669 -7.47 2.60 18.47
C ILE A 669 -6.41 1.69 17.83
N ARG A 670 -5.33 2.26 17.28
CA ARG A 670 -4.23 1.51 16.66
C ARG A 670 -3.46 0.65 17.66
N ILE A 671 -3.49 0.93 18.97
CA ILE A 671 -2.93 0.04 20.00
C ILE A 671 -3.58 -1.35 19.90
N PHE A 672 -4.89 -1.39 19.73
CA PHE A 672 -5.68 -2.63 19.60
C PHE A 672 -5.63 -3.28 18.21
N GLU A 673 -4.84 -2.74 17.29
CA GLU A 673 -4.58 -3.26 15.95
C GLU A 673 -3.14 -3.76 15.80
N ILE A 674 -2.17 -2.96 16.23
CA ILE A 674 -0.74 -3.30 16.24
C ILE A 674 -0.48 -4.49 17.17
N PHE A 675 -1.13 -4.50 18.35
CA PHE A 675 -0.93 -5.49 19.40
C PHE A 675 -2.13 -6.46 19.53
N GLN A 676 -2.60 -6.98 18.39
CA GLN A 676 -3.60 -8.05 18.38
C GLN A 676 -2.98 -9.41 18.70
N GLU A 677 -3.72 -10.25 19.44
CA GLU A 677 -3.32 -11.64 19.75
C GLU A 677 -3.42 -12.51 18.48
N ILE A 678 -2.42 -12.43 17.61
CA ILE A 678 -2.26 -13.37 16.49
C ILE A 678 -2.08 -14.77 17.11
N GLN A 679 -2.97 -15.72 16.81
CA GLN A 679 -3.09 -17.00 17.53
C GLN A 679 -1.99 -18.05 17.19
N ILE A 680 -0.75 -17.60 16.99
CA ILE A 680 0.37 -18.39 16.49
C ILE A 680 0.74 -19.56 17.43
N GLU A 681 0.72 -19.35 18.75
CA GLU A 681 1.36 -20.28 19.71
C GLU A 681 0.41 -21.30 20.40
N ARG A 682 -0.90 -21.22 20.17
CA ARG A 682 -1.85 -22.21 20.72
C ARG A 682 -1.83 -23.55 19.97
N ILE A 683 -1.31 -23.58 18.74
CA ILE A 683 -1.27 -24.78 17.89
C ILE A 683 -0.31 -25.85 18.42
N ASP A 684 0.83 -25.47 19.03
CA ASP A 684 1.85 -26.44 19.46
C ASP A 684 1.95 -26.66 20.97
N SER A 685 1.53 -25.67 21.76
CA SER A 685 1.50 -25.79 23.23
C SER A 685 0.41 -26.77 23.70
N ASP A 686 -0.77 -26.73 23.07
CA ASP A 686 -1.92 -27.55 23.47
C ASP A 686 -1.79 -29.01 23.05
N LYS A 687 -1.11 -29.30 21.92
CA LYS A 687 -0.74 -30.68 21.50
C LYS A 687 0.12 -31.38 22.56
N LYS A 688 1.06 -30.67 23.19
CA LYS A 688 1.95 -31.22 24.24
C LYS A 688 1.28 -31.33 25.63
N LYS A 689 0.21 -30.58 25.90
CA LYS A 689 -0.56 -30.70 27.15
C LYS A 689 -1.71 -31.72 27.06
N LYS A 690 -2.34 -31.88 25.89
CA LYS A 690 -3.46 -32.84 25.69
C LYS A 690 -3.01 -34.29 25.68
N SER A 691 -1.83 -34.63 25.16
CA SER A 691 -1.25 -35.98 25.25
C SER A 691 -1.08 -36.41 26.71
N ARG A 692 -0.26 -35.70 27.48
CA ARG A 692 0.06 -36.02 28.89
C ARG A 692 -1.15 -36.03 29.83
N LYS A 693 -2.24 -35.32 29.53
CA LYS A 693 -3.49 -35.40 30.31
C LYS A 693 -4.42 -36.54 29.88
N LYS A 694 -4.32 -37.04 28.65
CA LYS A 694 -5.13 -38.19 28.18
C LYS A 694 -4.61 -39.49 28.80
N ASP A 695 -3.30 -39.72 28.74
CA ASP A 695 -2.64 -40.91 29.32
C ASP A 695 -2.98 -41.12 30.81
N PHE A 696 -3.06 -40.03 31.58
CA PHE A 696 -3.36 -40.08 33.01
C PHE A 696 -4.85 -40.27 33.33
N LYS A 697 -5.77 -39.83 32.47
CA LYS A 697 -7.21 -40.00 32.69
C LYS A 697 -7.69 -41.38 32.21
N ASP A 698 -7.19 -41.83 31.05
CA ASP A 698 -7.56 -43.12 30.47
C ASP A 698 -7.10 -44.31 31.35
N GLN A 699 -6.12 -44.13 32.25
CA GLN A 699 -5.80 -45.12 33.30
C GLN A 699 -6.78 -45.14 34.49
N VAL A 700 -7.36 -43.99 34.87
CA VAL A 700 -8.30 -43.90 36.01
C VAL A 700 -9.68 -44.41 35.59
N ASP A 701 -10.18 -43.96 34.44
CA ASP A 701 -11.50 -44.35 33.95
C ASP A 701 -11.55 -45.85 33.55
N ASN A 702 -10.42 -46.46 33.14
CA ASN A 702 -10.31 -47.91 32.95
C ASN A 702 -10.33 -48.72 34.27
N LYS A 703 -9.78 -48.19 35.37
CA LYS A 703 -9.87 -48.85 36.68
C LYS A 703 -11.32 -48.87 37.17
N ASN A 704 -12.01 -47.74 37.08
CA ASN A 704 -13.42 -47.65 37.49
C ASN A 704 -14.32 -48.56 36.64
N LYS A 705 -14.17 -48.58 35.32
CA LYS A 705 -14.93 -49.49 34.44
C LYS A 705 -14.64 -50.98 34.71
N LYS A 706 -13.41 -51.37 35.07
CA LYS A 706 -13.12 -52.76 35.46
C LYS A 706 -13.80 -53.16 36.76
N VAL A 707 -13.86 -52.27 37.76
CA VAL A 707 -14.61 -52.51 39.01
C VAL A 707 -16.10 -52.62 38.71
N GLU A 708 -16.68 -51.69 37.97
CA GLU A 708 -18.10 -51.69 37.62
C GLU A 708 -18.53 -52.94 36.84
N ILE A 709 -17.73 -53.38 35.85
CA ILE A 709 -17.98 -54.63 35.10
C ILE A 709 -17.87 -55.86 36.02
N PHE A 710 -16.91 -55.89 36.94
CA PHE A 710 -16.75 -57.02 37.88
C PHE A 710 -17.94 -57.12 38.84
N THR A 711 -18.32 -56.01 39.48
CA THR A 711 -19.49 -55.93 40.37
C THR A 711 -20.77 -56.32 39.63
N ARG A 712 -20.97 -55.81 38.41
CA ARG A 712 -22.16 -56.11 37.59
C ARG A 712 -22.24 -57.57 37.16
N ARG A 713 -21.10 -58.24 36.95
CA ARG A 713 -21.04 -59.69 36.65
C ARG A 713 -21.39 -60.51 37.90
N GLN A 714 -20.78 -60.18 39.03
CA GLN A 714 -21.03 -60.84 40.31
C GLN A 714 -22.51 -60.69 40.76
N SER A 715 -23.15 -59.55 40.48
CA SER A 715 -24.58 -59.35 40.73
C SER A 715 -25.52 -60.11 39.78
N MET A 716 -25.03 -60.62 38.64
CA MET A 716 -25.82 -61.50 37.75
C MET A 716 -25.56 -62.98 38.05
N GLU A 717 -24.38 -63.34 38.55
CA GLU A 717 -24.06 -64.69 39.04
C GLU A 717 -24.73 -65.00 40.39
N LEU A 718 -25.19 -63.98 41.13
CA LEU A 718 -26.03 -64.09 42.33
C LEU A 718 -27.56 -63.94 42.06
N ALA A 719 -27.96 -63.84 40.79
CA ALA A 719 -29.35 -63.62 40.37
C ALA A 719 -29.90 -64.72 39.44
N ASN A 720 -29.17 -65.83 39.31
CA ASN A 720 -29.57 -67.09 38.68
C ASN A 720 -29.32 -68.25 39.66
#